data_AF-A0A1H7IRX6-F1
#
_entry.id   AF-A0A1H7IRX6-F1
#
_cell.length_a   1.000
_cell.length_b   1.000
_cell.length_c   1.000
_cell.angle_alpha   90.00
_cell.angle_beta   90.00
_cell.angle_gamma   90.00
#
_symmetry.space_group_name_H-M   'P 1'
#
loop_
_entity.id
_entity.type
_entity.pdbx_description
1 polymer ?
#
loop_
_entity_poly.entity_id
_entity_poly.type
_entity_poly.pdbx_seq_one_letter_code
_entity_poly.pdbx_strand_id
1 'polypeptide(L)'
;MTAFRISGFSGLIPRLAKQLLAPNQAQTATNCNLTSGDLRPRNGLKLVFAPVVRDDIVSMFRMEKGGNEKWLAWDKDVDVARSPVADNASGRFYYSGDGEPRVSDYDTATAGAGPYPSGCYVLGVAPPVKKAGVAPAGGASATMVSRAYAYTFVTQWGEESAPSPASTLTTGKVDATWALSDMDAAPPNFGIITAVVRDTPAAGQVTVTLDSVFGLRASEELRFTSIAGMTDLNGKFALVAVDSSAKKVIVSLATAQAYIAGGTWSRVAPHNTSGMNKRVYRTLTTSNGTEYQYVATITAAATLYNDTVADANLGEMLPSTSWSMPPADMKGILVLANGIACGFRGNEVYFSEPFKPYAWPTAYRQTYDQDIIAIGVTGTTLVGMTKGNPFTITGVEPATMGGGMEKLGVAWPCLAKRGAASFAFGVGYPAPQGMVIIGTNSDVVTKDLFTQREWSELNPETFIAASADNRYYCGYTANGSSLMFVIDKAEPASFIKVNQKITGIWADPWTGELYVTLDKKIYRWEGDAGTKLSYEWKSKRFITASPINYGAAKIDADFEMTEAESAGAQAAYAAAIATNQAWITIAAMDDGLADPSLGVREIGGDEMPEIPPLAIDSLQFQLWSDGAMKFTKQLKNARAFRLPGGYKADNVEVVLSGNVKVTGVVLAETMDGLKQA
;
A
#
# COMPACT_ATOMS: atom_id res chain seq x y z
N MET A 1 -12.93 -2.55 -56.98
CA MET A 1 -11.74 -2.11 -56.23
C MET A 1 -12.07 -2.28 -54.77
N THR A 2 -11.39 -3.20 -54.10
CA THR A 2 -11.56 -3.38 -52.66
C THR A 2 -10.62 -2.42 -51.93
N ALA A 3 -11.20 -1.53 -51.14
CA ALA A 3 -10.50 -0.72 -50.17
C ALA A 3 -11.11 -1.00 -48.80
N PHE A 4 -10.30 -1.03 -47.76
CA PHE A 4 -10.80 -1.16 -46.40
C PHE A 4 -10.10 -0.18 -45.47
N ARG A 5 -10.90 0.34 -44.53
CA ARG A 5 -10.47 1.29 -43.51
C ARG A 5 -10.48 0.61 -42.15
N ILE A 6 -9.40 0.80 -41.41
CA ILE A 6 -9.30 0.50 -39.99
C ILE A 6 -9.50 1.81 -39.23
N SER A 7 -10.48 1.87 -38.35
CA SER A 7 -10.79 3.01 -37.47
C SER A 7 -11.40 2.51 -36.17
N GLY A 8 -11.41 3.35 -35.12
CA GLY A 8 -11.95 2.97 -33.82
C GLY A 8 -11.08 1.94 -33.10
N PHE A 9 -9.75 2.14 -33.13
CA PHE A 9 -8.74 1.22 -32.62
C PHE A 9 -9.07 0.76 -31.19
N SER A 10 -8.86 -0.52 -30.93
CA SER A 10 -9.19 -1.17 -29.67
C SER A 10 -8.06 -2.10 -29.21
N GLY A 11 -8.11 -2.52 -27.94
CA GLY A 11 -7.03 -3.25 -27.27
C GLY A 11 -6.96 -4.73 -27.66
N LEU A 12 -6.18 -5.50 -26.89
CA LEU A 12 -6.00 -6.92 -27.11
C LEU A 12 -7.15 -7.73 -26.50
N ILE A 13 -7.48 -8.85 -27.15
CA ILE A 13 -8.27 -9.94 -26.55
C ILE A 13 -7.48 -11.25 -26.73
N PRO A 14 -6.64 -11.63 -25.75
CA PRO A 14 -5.82 -12.84 -25.83
C PRO A 14 -6.62 -14.12 -26.12
N ARG A 15 -7.80 -14.26 -25.50
CA ARG A 15 -8.66 -15.44 -25.63
C ARG A 15 -9.09 -15.78 -27.07
N LEU A 16 -9.16 -14.79 -27.96
CA LEU A 16 -9.63 -14.98 -29.33
C LEU A 16 -8.46 -15.25 -30.29
N ALA A 17 -8.65 -16.22 -31.19
CA ALA A 17 -7.69 -16.43 -32.27
C ALA A 17 -7.58 -15.19 -33.17
N LYS A 18 -6.38 -14.95 -33.72
CA LYS A 18 -6.02 -13.76 -34.51
C LYS A 18 -6.99 -13.41 -35.65
N GLN A 19 -7.62 -14.43 -36.25
CA GLN A 19 -8.62 -14.25 -37.31
C GLN A 19 -10.05 -13.94 -36.81
N LEU A 20 -10.38 -14.30 -35.56
CA LEU A 20 -11.70 -14.10 -34.95
C LEU A 20 -11.83 -12.73 -34.26
N LEU A 21 -10.74 -11.96 -34.20
CA LEU A 21 -10.75 -10.59 -33.72
C LEU A 21 -11.66 -9.70 -34.60
N ALA A 22 -12.31 -8.74 -33.97
CA ALA A 22 -13.04 -7.69 -34.66
C ALA A 22 -12.07 -6.80 -35.47
N PRO A 23 -12.51 -6.17 -36.59
CA PRO A 23 -11.63 -5.37 -37.46
C PRO A 23 -10.81 -4.28 -36.76
N ASN A 24 -11.29 -3.79 -35.62
CA ASN A 24 -10.66 -2.73 -34.84
C ASN A 24 -9.81 -3.23 -33.65
N GLN A 25 -9.82 -4.53 -33.35
CA GLN A 25 -9.09 -5.13 -32.25
C GLN A 25 -7.63 -5.43 -32.60
N ALA A 26 -6.78 -5.43 -31.58
CA ALA A 26 -5.34 -5.62 -31.74
C ALA A 26 -4.90 -7.05 -31.42
N GLN A 27 -3.90 -7.54 -32.16
CA GLN A 27 -3.06 -8.65 -31.73
C GLN A 27 -1.97 -8.19 -30.75
N THR A 28 -1.54 -6.94 -30.86
CA THR A 28 -0.52 -6.32 -30.01
C THR A 28 -0.92 -4.87 -29.82
N ALA A 29 -0.96 -4.41 -28.57
CA ALA A 29 -1.18 -3.02 -28.22
C ALA A 29 -0.29 -2.72 -27.01
N THR A 30 0.80 -2.01 -27.25
CA THR A 30 1.77 -1.62 -26.24
C THR A 30 1.88 -0.11 -26.16
N ASN A 31 1.99 0.45 -24.95
CA ASN A 31 2.21 1.88 -24.68
C ASN A 31 1.20 2.85 -25.34
N CYS A 32 0.02 2.36 -25.73
CA CYS A 32 -1.01 3.18 -26.37
C CYS A 32 -2.17 3.52 -25.44
N ASN A 33 -2.87 4.59 -25.78
CA ASN A 33 -4.16 4.98 -25.25
C ASN A 33 -5.18 4.91 -26.39
N LEU A 34 -6.26 4.16 -26.18
CA LEU A 34 -7.27 3.81 -27.17
C LEU A 34 -8.68 4.29 -26.81
N THR A 35 -8.84 5.02 -25.70
CA THR A 35 -10.15 5.36 -25.12
C THR A 35 -11.04 6.20 -26.05
N SER A 36 -10.45 7.01 -26.91
CA SER A 36 -11.21 7.82 -27.88
C SER A 36 -11.47 7.13 -29.22
N GLY A 37 -11.06 5.87 -29.38
CA GLY A 37 -11.05 5.16 -30.68
C GLY A 37 -9.93 5.57 -31.63
N ASP A 38 -9.12 6.56 -31.25
CA ASP A 38 -7.86 6.92 -31.90
C ASP A 38 -6.70 6.18 -31.23
N LEU A 39 -5.64 5.89 -31.98
CA LEU A 39 -4.39 5.38 -31.45
C LEU A 39 -3.52 6.55 -31.00
N ARG A 40 -3.35 6.72 -29.68
CA ARG A 40 -2.52 7.78 -29.09
C ARG A 40 -1.36 7.20 -28.30
N PRO A 41 -0.17 7.85 -28.32
CA PRO A 41 0.89 7.51 -27.38
C PRO A 41 0.48 7.84 -25.94
N ARG A 42 1.05 7.11 -24.99
CA ARG A 42 1.01 7.49 -23.57
C ARG A 42 2.11 8.50 -23.25
N ASN A 43 1.83 9.40 -22.31
CA ASN A 43 2.83 10.34 -21.80
C ASN A 43 3.88 9.60 -20.97
N GLY A 44 5.07 10.18 -20.86
CA GLY A 44 6.16 9.64 -20.05
C GLY A 44 5.97 9.85 -18.55
N LEU A 45 6.88 9.26 -17.80
CA LEU A 45 6.94 9.36 -16.35
C LEU A 45 7.60 10.68 -15.93
N LYS A 46 7.05 11.35 -14.92
CA LYS A 46 7.69 12.53 -14.32
C LYS A 46 8.28 12.19 -12.97
N LEU A 47 9.58 12.40 -12.78
CA LEU A 47 10.22 12.22 -11.47
C LEU A 47 9.62 13.20 -10.46
N VAL A 48 9.17 12.68 -9.32
CA VAL A 48 8.58 13.47 -8.23
C VAL A 48 9.51 13.48 -7.02
N PHE A 49 10.02 12.32 -6.63
CA PHE A 49 10.85 12.20 -5.44
C PHE A 49 11.86 11.06 -5.55
N ALA A 50 13.05 11.26 -4.97
CA ALA A 50 14.11 10.26 -4.87
C ALA A 50 14.43 10.03 -3.38
N PRO A 51 13.73 9.12 -2.69
CA PRO A 51 13.98 8.83 -1.28
C PRO A 51 15.31 8.09 -1.10
N VAL A 52 15.93 8.26 0.08
CA VAL A 52 17.11 7.50 0.49
C VAL A 52 16.67 6.15 1.06
N VAL A 53 16.37 5.18 0.19
CA VAL A 53 15.99 3.81 0.58
C VAL A 53 17.08 2.83 0.15
N ARG A 54 17.33 1.82 0.98
CA ARG A 54 18.36 0.79 0.72
C ARG A 54 17.96 -0.10 -0.47
N ASP A 55 16.73 -0.59 -0.45
CA ASP A 55 16.17 -1.52 -1.43
C ASP A 55 15.04 -0.86 -2.24
N ASP A 56 14.43 -1.60 -3.16
CA ASP A 56 13.35 -1.09 -4.01
C ASP A 56 12.12 -0.69 -3.20
N ILE A 57 11.45 0.37 -3.62
CA ILE A 57 10.25 0.87 -2.95
C ILE A 57 9.10 -0.07 -3.28
N VAL A 58 8.47 -0.62 -2.23
CA VAL A 58 7.36 -1.56 -2.30
C VAL A 58 6.03 -0.85 -2.00
N SER A 59 6.03 0.08 -1.04
CA SER A 59 4.88 0.90 -0.64
C SER A 59 5.29 2.37 -0.54
N MET A 60 4.36 3.27 -0.87
CA MET A 60 4.56 4.72 -0.80
C MET A 60 3.31 5.44 -0.31
N PHE A 61 3.47 6.62 0.28
CA PHE A 61 2.35 7.43 0.74
C PHE A 61 2.69 8.94 0.69
N ARG A 62 1.80 9.72 0.07
CA ARG A 62 1.92 11.18 -0.03
C ARG A 62 1.25 11.88 1.15
N MET A 63 1.99 12.81 1.75
CA MET A 63 1.52 13.71 2.80
C MET A 63 1.75 15.17 2.41
N GLU A 64 0.82 16.03 2.80
CA GLU A 64 0.92 17.47 2.57
C GLU A 64 0.42 18.22 3.80
N LYS A 65 1.17 19.24 4.24
CA LYS A 65 0.76 20.15 5.32
C LYS A 65 1.29 21.55 5.02
N GLY A 66 0.39 22.53 4.94
CA GLY A 66 0.76 23.94 4.70
C GLY A 66 1.53 24.17 3.39
N GLY A 67 1.19 23.44 2.32
CA GLY A 67 1.86 23.53 1.02
C GLY A 67 3.21 22.79 0.92
N ASN A 68 3.66 22.14 2.00
CA ASN A 68 4.86 21.32 1.99
C ASN A 68 4.50 19.84 1.77
N GLU A 69 4.84 19.33 0.59
CA GLU A 69 4.66 17.93 0.24
C GLU A 69 5.83 17.07 0.73
N LYS A 70 5.51 15.90 1.28
CA LYS A 70 6.47 14.89 1.72
C LYS A 70 6.01 13.50 1.32
N TRP A 71 6.97 12.66 0.97
CA TRP A 71 6.76 11.28 0.57
C TRP A 71 7.31 10.33 1.61
N LEU A 72 6.46 9.43 2.08
CA LEU A 72 6.86 8.26 2.86
C LEU A 72 7.09 7.09 1.91
N ALA A 73 8.18 6.35 2.11
CA ALA A 73 8.55 5.23 1.27
C ALA A 73 9.04 4.05 2.12
N TRP A 74 8.58 2.84 1.80
CA TRP A 74 8.96 1.61 2.47
C TRP A 74 9.49 0.59 1.46
N ASP A 75 10.50 -0.16 1.86
CA ASP A 75 11.04 -1.35 1.19
C ASP A 75 10.24 -2.62 1.48
N LYS A 76 9.09 -2.48 2.14
CA LYS A 76 8.17 -3.55 2.54
C LYS A 76 6.74 -3.21 2.16
N ASP A 77 5.90 -4.24 2.13
CA ASP A 77 4.47 -4.11 1.90
C ASP A 77 3.78 -3.54 3.16
N VAL A 78 3.48 -2.25 3.11
CA VAL A 78 2.84 -1.47 4.17
C VAL A 78 1.48 -0.96 3.69
N ASP A 79 0.46 -1.19 4.51
CA ASP A 79 -0.88 -0.62 4.34
C ASP A 79 -1.00 0.64 5.19
N VAL A 80 -1.53 1.72 4.59
CA VAL A 80 -1.67 3.03 5.25
C VAL A 80 -3.13 3.47 5.23
N ALA A 81 -3.65 3.84 6.40
CA ALA A 81 -4.98 4.42 6.56
C ALA A 81 -4.88 5.85 7.11
N ARG A 82 -5.59 6.79 6.47
CA ARG A 82 -5.71 8.16 6.96
C ARG A 82 -6.61 8.19 8.20
N SER A 83 -6.41 9.17 9.07
CA SER A 83 -7.25 9.28 10.27
C SER A 83 -8.71 9.62 9.94
N PRO A 84 -9.70 8.91 10.53
CA PRO A 84 -11.12 9.24 10.37
C PRO A 84 -11.58 10.42 11.22
N VAL A 85 -10.73 10.92 12.13
CA VAL A 85 -11.09 11.97 13.08
C VAL A 85 -11.27 13.30 12.34
N ALA A 86 -12.34 14.02 12.65
CA ALA A 86 -12.62 15.34 12.11
C ALA A 86 -11.49 16.33 12.43
N ASP A 87 -11.23 17.26 11.51
CA ASP A 87 -10.18 18.29 11.64
C ASP A 87 -8.78 17.71 11.93
N ASN A 88 -8.33 16.80 11.07
CA ASN A 88 -6.99 16.20 11.14
C ASN A 88 -5.88 17.19 10.71
N ALA A 89 -5.81 18.36 11.35
CA ALA A 89 -4.81 19.40 11.08
C ALA A 89 -3.37 18.92 11.32
N SER A 90 -3.19 17.90 12.19
CA SER A 90 -1.89 17.26 12.44
C SER A 90 -1.42 16.35 11.31
N GLY A 91 -2.32 15.92 10.41
CA GLY A 91 -2.01 14.95 9.36
C GLY A 91 -1.76 13.54 9.91
N ARG A 92 -2.51 13.12 10.94
CA ARG A 92 -2.42 11.79 11.55
C ARG A 92 -2.78 10.68 10.56
N PHE A 93 -1.99 9.62 10.56
CA PHE A 93 -2.21 8.41 9.78
C PHE A 93 -1.76 7.18 10.57
N TYR A 94 -2.31 6.03 10.18
CA TYR A 94 -2.07 4.73 10.78
C TYR A 94 -1.51 3.81 9.72
N TYR A 95 -0.59 2.91 10.08
CA TYR A 95 -0.03 1.98 9.12
C TYR A 95 0.35 0.65 9.78
N SER A 96 0.34 -0.42 8.98
CA SER A 96 0.74 -1.76 9.39
C SER A 96 1.50 -2.48 8.27
N GLY A 97 2.28 -3.51 8.62
CA GLY A 97 3.13 -4.24 7.66
C GLY A 97 4.64 -4.02 7.86
N ASP A 98 5.04 -2.94 8.53
CA ASP A 98 6.41 -2.71 9.00
C ASP A 98 6.50 -2.90 10.52
N GLY A 99 6.45 -4.16 10.96
CA GLY A 99 6.41 -4.52 12.39
C GLY A 99 4.99 -4.42 12.97
N GLU A 100 4.89 -3.97 14.21
CA GLU A 100 3.62 -3.73 14.90
C GLU A 100 2.81 -2.57 14.27
N PRO A 101 1.46 -2.56 14.42
CA PRO A 101 0.66 -1.43 13.97
C PRO A 101 1.12 -0.12 14.59
N ARG A 102 1.31 0.90 13.76
CA ARG A 102 1.93 2.19 14.13
C ARG A 102 1.03 3.35 13.76
N VAL A 103 1.25 4.47 14.46
CA VAL A 103 0.62 5.77 14.21
C VAL A 103 1.69 6.84 14.12
N SER A 104 1.48 7.82 13.24
CA SER A 104 2.30 9.03 13.21
C SER A 104 1.47 10.22 12.75
N ASP A 105 2.00 11.42 12.94
CA ASP A 105 1.54 12.66 12.33
C ASP A 105 2.59 13.19 11.34
N TYR A 106 2.27 14.30 10.64
CA TYR A 106 3.15 14.89 9.65
C TYR A 106 4.51 15.29 10.24
N ASP A 107 4.51 15.97 11.39
CA ASP A 107 5.72 16.55 11.97
C ASP A 107 6.66 15.44 12.49
N THR A 108 6.10 14.40 13.10
CA THR A 108 6.84 13.23 13.61
C THR A 108 7.37 12.35 12.47
N ALA A 109 6.58 12.12 11.43
CA ALA A 109 6.98 11.27 10.31
C ALA A 109 8.05 11.92 9.42
N THR A 110 8.08 13.26 9.36
CA THR A 110 8.94 14.01 8.44
C THR A 110 10.10 14.72 9.15
N ALA A 111 10.32 14.41 10.43
CA ALA A 111 11.41 14.96 11.21
C ALA A 111 12.78 14.59 10.62
N GLY A 112 13.71 15.56 10.54
CA GLY A 112 15.07 15.34 10.05
C GLY A 112 15.18 15.12 8.54
N ALA A 113 16.31 14.54 8.11
CA ALA A 113 16.69 14.40 6.70
C ALA A 113 16.10 13.16 5.99
N GLY A 114 15.30 12.35 6.68
CA GLY A 114 14.79 11.06 6.19
C GLY A 114 15.75 9.89 6.44
N PRO A 115 15.42 8.67 5.95
CA PRO A 115 14.22 8.31 5.21
C PRO A 115 12.93 8.51 6.02
N TYR A 116 11.81 8.73 5.31
CA TYR A 116 10.51 8.93 5.94
C TYR A 116 9.62 7.68 5.78
N PRO A 117 8.87 7.27 6.84
CA PRO A 117 8.72 7.97 8.11
C PRO A 117 9.95 7.82 9.02
N SER A 118 10.42 8.93 9.59
CA SER A 118 11.58 8.94 10.49
C SER A 118 11.20 8.69 11.96
N GLY A 119 9.95 9.02 12.32
CA GLY A 119 9.38 8.80 13.64
C GLY A 119 7.98 8.19 13.58
N CYS A 120 7.59 7.48 14.64
CA CYS A 120 6.26 6.91 14.83
C CYS A 120 6.02 6.55 16.29
N TYR A 121 4.79 6.19 16.63
CA TYR A 121 4.41 5.54 17.87
C TYR A 121 3.69 4.22 17.59
N VAL A 122 3.68 3.31 18.56
CA VAL A 122 2.82 2.13 18.51
C VAL A 122 1.34 2.55 18.55
N LEU A 123 0.49 1.87 17.78
CA LEU A 123 -0.95 2.11 17.79
C LEU A 123 -1.58 1.52 19.06
N GLY A 124 -2.35 2.33 19.78
CA GLY A 124 -2.98 1.97 21.05
C GLY A 124 -2.17 2.40 22.26
N VAL A 125 -2.78 2.29 23.45
CA VAL A 125 -2.15 2.68 24.71
C VAL A 125 -2.08 1.46 25.62
N ALA A 126 -0.88 1.12 26.10
CA ALA A 126 -0.71 0.00 27.03
C ALA A 126 -1.43 0.28 28.36
N PRO A 127 -2.25 -0.65 28.86
CA PRO A 127 -2.94 -0.47 30.13
C PRO A 127 -1.97 -0.62 31.32
N PRO A 128 -2.27 0.02 32.47
CA PRO A 128 -1.58 -0.29 33.71
C PRO A 128 -1.79 -1.74 34.14
N VAL A 129 -0.79 -2.33 34.81
CA VAL A 129 -0.80 -3.74 35.23
C VAL A 129 -0.89 -3.92 36.74
N LYS A 130 -0.57 -2.90 37.53
CA LYS A 130 -0.68 -2.92 38.99
C LYS A 130 -2.03 -2.40 39.45
N LYS A 131 -2.67 -3.15 40.35
CA LYS A 131 -3.79 -2.65 41.13
C LYS A 131 -3.31 -1.56 42.09
N ALA A 132 -4.11 -0.51 42.27
CA ALA A 132 -3.80 0.51 43.27
C ALA A 132 -3.98 -0.05 44.69
N GLY A 133 -3.05 0.27 45.60
CA GLY A 133 -3.23 0.11 47.04
C GLY A 133 -4.14 1.22 47.58
N VAL A 134 -5.10 0.88 48.45
CA VAL A 134 -6.10 1.83 48.96
C VAL A 134 -6.07 1.82 50.49
N ALA A 135 -5.86 2.99 51.10
CA ALA A 135 -5.85 3.15 52.55
C ALA A 135 -6.66 4.40 52.96
N PRO A 136 -7.94 4.26 53.36
CA PRO A 136 -8.70 5.38 53.90
C PRO A 136 -8.16 5.76 55.28
N ALA A 137 -7.97 7.07 55.49
CA ALA A 137 -7.55 7.62 56.78
C ALA A 137 -8.32 8.91 57.10
N GLY A 138 -8.58 9.14 58.40
CA GLY A 138 -9.34 10.29 58.88
C GLY A 138 -10.85 10.19 58.63
N GLY A 139 -11.52 11.35 58.57
CA GLY A 139 -12.97 11.47 58.44
C GLY A 139 -13.70 11.56 59.80
N ALA A 140 -14.75 12.36 59.86
CA ALA A 140 -15.60 12.55 61.03
C ALA A 140 -16.98 11.89 60.88
N SER A 141 -17.41 11.60 59.64
CA SER A 141 -18.71 10.99 59.36
C SER A 141 -18.87 9.60 59.99
N ALA A 142 -20.10 9.27 60.39
CA ALA A 142 -20.49 7.93 60.79
C ALA A 142 -20.84 7.03 59.59
N THR A 143 -21.08 7.62 58.42
CA THR A 143 -21.44 6.89 57.20
C THR A 143 -20.21 6.21 56.60
N MET A 144 -20.30 4.89 56.45
CA MET A 144 -19.29 4.07 55.78
C MET A 144 -19.67 3.84 54.32
N VAL A 145 -18.67 3.86 53.45
CA VAL A 145 -18.82 3.53 52.03
C VAL A 145 -17.72 2.55 51.64
N SER A 146 -18.05 1.65 50.71
CA SER A 146 -17.09 0.72 50.12
C SER A 146 -16.71 1.23 48.73
N ARG A 147 -15.42 1.46 48.50
CA ARG A 147 -14.89 1.98 47.23
C ARG A 147 -13.85 1.01 46.67
N ALA A 148 -13.91 0.81 45.36
CA ALA A 148 -12.82 0.25 44.57
C ALA A 148 -12.36 1.29 43.55
N TYR A 149 -11.07 1.29 43.23
CA TYR A 149 -10.42 2.25 42.35
C TYR A 149 -9.80 1.53 41.15
N ALA A 150 -9.83 2.20 40.00
CA ALA A 150 -9.10 1.81 38.81
C ALA A 150 -8.52 3.07 38.16
N TYR A 151 -7.48 2.91 37.36
CA TYR A 151 -6.88 4.04 36.64
C TYR A 151 -6.48 3.66 35.23
N THR A 152 -6.42 4.64 34.33
CA THR A 152 -6.07 4.47 32.91
C THR A 152 -4.92 5.42 32.55
N PHE A 153 -4.18 5.11 31.48
CA PHE A 153 -3.25 6.06 30.88
C PHE A 153 -3.93 6.83 29.75
N VAL A 154 -3.63 8.12 29.65
CA VAL A 154 -4.11 9.00 28.58
C VAL A 154 -2.94 9.72 27.94
N THR A 155 -2.77 9.55 26.63
CA THR A 155 -1.69 10.22 25.86
C THR A 155 -1.98 11.72 25.70
N GLN A 156 -0.97 12.49 25.28
CA GLN A 156 -1.17 13.91 24.91
C GLN A 156 -2.18 14.10 23.76
N TRP A 157 -2.53 13.03 23.04
CA TRP A 157 -3.52 13.02 21.97
C TRP A 157 -4.93 12.67 22.44
N GLY A 158 -5.15 12.49 23.75
CA GLY A 158 -6.45 12.14 24.32
C GLY A 158 -6.84 10.67 24.10
N GLU A 159 -5.86 9.80 23.80
CA GLU A 159 -6.09 8.37 23.62
C GLU A 159 -5.99 7.69 24.98
N GLU A 160 -7.04 6.96 25.39
CA GLU A 160 -7.15 6.35 26.71
C GLU A 160 -7.00 4.83 26.64
N SER A 161 -6.29 4.24 27.61
CA SER A 161 -6.11 2.79 27.73
C SER A 161 -7.31 2.10 28.38
N ALA A 162 -7.33 0.76 28.32
CA ALA A 162 -8.09 -0.05 29.27
C ALA A 162 -7.65 0.23 30.73
N PRO A 163 -8.54 0.02 31.72
CA PRO A 163 -8.24 0.28 33.12
C PRO A 163 -7.23 -0.71 33.69
N SER A 164 -6.54 -0.28 34.73
CA SER A 164 -5.80 -1.15 35.64
C SER A 164 -6.71 -2.24 36.22
N PRO A 165 -6.15 -3.35 36.73
CA PRO A 165 -6.88 -4.23 37.62
C PRO A 165 -7.49 -3.41 38.78
N ALA A 166 -8.74 -3.73 39.12
CA ALA A 166 -9.45 -3.05 40.21
C ALA A 166 -8.70 -3.21 41.53
N SER A 167 -8.67 -2.15 42.34
CA SER A 167 -8.18 -2.23 43.71
C SER A 167 -9.02 -3.19 44.54
N THR A 168 -8.49 -3.61 45.68
CA THR A 168 -9.30 -4.31 46.68
C THR A 168 -10.43 -3.39 47.16
N LEU A 169 -11.65 -3.92 47.20
CA LEU A 169 -12.79 -3.20 47.75
C LEU A 169 -12.49 -2.86 49.21
N THR A 170 -12.47 -1.57 49.53
CA THR A 170 -12.07 -1.09 50.85
C THR A 170 -13.18 -0.24 51.44
N THR A 171 -13.50 -0.46 52.71
CA THR A 171 -14.55 0.29 53.44
C THR A 171 -13.92 1.34 54.34
N GLY A 172 -14.46 2.55 54.30
CA GLY A 172 -13.99 3.68 55.10
C GLY A 172 -15.08 4.74 55.22
N LYS A 173 -14.80 5.79 55.99
CA LYS A 173 -15.73 6.91 56.13
C LYS A 173 -15.91 7.63 54.80
N VAL A 174 -17.12 8.07 54.50
CA VAL A 174 -17.44 8.80 53.25
C VAL A 174 -16.60 10.06 53.07
N ASP A 175 -16.21 10.71 54.16
CA ASP A 175 -15.40 11.93 54.24
C ASP A 175 -13.93 11.68 54.63
N ALA A 176 -13.49 10.41 54.65
CA ALA A 176 -12.07 10.10 54.81
C ALA A 176 -11.25 10.56 53.60
N THR A 177 -9.95 10.73 53.80
CA THR A 177 -8.99 10.83 52.69
C THR A 177 -8.62 9.41 52.25
N TRP A 178 -8.86 9.09 50.98
CA TRP A 178 -8.58 7.78 50.42
C TRP A 178 -7.24 7.81 49.71
N ALA A 179 -6.18 7.40 50.43
CA ALA A 179 -4.83 7.38 49.88
C ALA A 179 -4.66 6.21 48.93
N LEU A 180 -4.33 6.51 47.67
CA LEU A 180 -3.96 5.58 46.62
C LEU A 180 -2.44 5.47 46.53
N SER A 181 -1.96 4.25 46.35
CA SER A 181 -0.53 3.92 46.23
C SER A 181 -0.29 2.83 45.19
N ASP A 182 0.98 2.54 44.89
CA ASP A 182 1.42 1.47 43.97
C ASP A 182 0.90 1.57 42.53
N MET A 183 0.45 2.76 42.10
CA MET A 183 0.04 2.99 40.72
C MET A 183 1.25 2.97 39.77
N ASP A 184 1.10 2.35 38.60
CA ASP A 184 2.17 2.27 37.59
C ASP A 184 2.55 3.63 37.03
N ALA A 185 3.84 3.84 36.76
CA ALA A 185 4.31 4.92 35.91
C ALA A 185 4.10 4.57 34.41
N ALA A 186 4.30 5.52 33.50
CA ALA A 186 4.19 5.26 32.06
C ALA A 186 5.13 4.12 31.59
N PRO A 187 4.75 3.33 30.58
CA PRO A 187 5.60 2.29 30.01
C PRO A 187 6.96 2.83 29.54
N PRO A 188 8.10 2.21 29.89
CA PRO A 188 9.39 2.66 29.42
C PRO A 188 9.57 2.39 27.92
N ASN A 189 10.19 3.34 27.23
CA ASN A 189 10.55 3.23 25.81
C ASN A 189 11.99 2.74 25.58
N PHE A 190 12.81 2.76 26.64
CA PHE A 190 14.18 2.29 26.65
C PHE A 190 14.55 1.77 28.03
N GLY A 191 15.62 1.00 28.10
CA GLY A 191 16.15 0.47 29.35
C GLY A 191 17.46 -0.28 29.15
N ILE A 192 17.82 -1.07 30.15
CA ILE A 192 19.12 -1.76 30.23
C ILE A 192 18.93 -3.27 30.08
N ILE A 193 19.88 -3.91 29.41
CA ILE A 193 20.00 -5.37 29.32
C ILE A 193 20.88 -5.86 30.47
N THR A 194 20.38 -6.85 31.20
CA THR A 194 21.07 -7.39 32.39
C THR A 194 21.74 -8.74 32.14
N ALA A 195 21.20 -9.54 31.22
CA ALA A 195 21.76 -10.82 30.83
C ALA A 195 21.25 -11.25 29.45
N VAL A 196 22.05 -12.03 28.72
CA VAL A 196 21.66 -12.64 27.45
C VAL A 196 22.13 -14.08 27.42
N VAL A 197 21.25 -14.99 27.00
CA VAL A 197 21.52 -16.43 26.92
C VAL A 197 21.13 -16.94 25.54
N ARG A 198 22.10 -17.53 24.82
CA ARG A 198 21.89 -18.16 23.51
C ARG A 198 21.23 -19.53 23.62
N ASP A 199 20.68 -19.99 22.50
CA ASP A 199 20.06 -21.29 22.31
C ASP A 199 18.99 -21.62 23.38
N THR A 200 18.27 -20.58 23.83
CA THR A 200 17.23 -20.68 24.87
C THR A 200 15.99 -19.92 24.40
N PRO A 201 14.80 -20.55 24.39
CA PRO A 201 14.48 -21.91 24.83
C PRO A 201 14.85 -23.02 23.82
N ALA A 202 15.20 -22.66 22.58
CA ALA A 202 15.60 -23.60 21.53
C ALA A 202 16.82 -23.08 20.76
N ALA A 203 17.50 -23.98 20.03
CA ALA A 203 18.59 -23.62 19.14
C ALA A 203 18.15 -22.55 18.13
N GLY A 204 18.98 -21.53 17.92
CA GLY A 204 18.63 -20.40 17.04
C GLY A 204 17.73 -19.33 17.68
N GLN A 205 17.49 -19.41 18.99
CA GLN A 205 16.81 -18.36 19.77
C GLN A 205 17.72 -17.83 20.87
N VAL A 206 17.55 -16.55 21.18
CA VAL A 206 18.28 -15.86 22.25
C VAL A 206 17.27 -15.29 23.24
N THR A 207 17.49 -15.59 24.52
CA THR A 207 16.73 -15.01 25.63
C THR A 207 17.49 -13.82 26.20
N VAL A 208 16.86 -12.64 26.21
CA VAL A 208 17.41 -11.38 26.72
C VAL A 208 16.64 -11.00 27.99
N THR A 209 17.36 -10.72 29.08
CA THR A 209 16.76 -10.26 30.35
C THR A 209 16.87 -8.74 30.43
N LEU A 210 15.73 -8.08 30.60
CA LEU A 210 15.60 -6.62 30.62
C LEU A 210 15.34 -6.10 32.05
N ASP A 211 15.60 -4.82 32.27
CA ASP A 211 15.22 -4.09 33.49
C ASP A 211 13.69 -3.95 33.65
N SER A 212 12.97 -3.83 32.54
CA SER A 212 11.51 -3.82 32.47
C SER A 212 11.00 -4.45 31.18
N VAL A 213 9.84 -5.10 31.27
CA VAL A 213 9.06 -5.60 30.12
C VAL A 213 7.65 -5.00 30.07
N PHE A 214 7.43 -3.92 30.83
CA PHE A 214 6.12 -3.30 30.93
C PHE A 214 5.69 -2.72 29.56
N GLY A 215 4.51 -3.15 29.11
CA GLY A 215 3.93 -2.78 27.83
C GLY A 215 4.58 -3.45 26.61
N LEU A 216 5.48 -4.43 26.78
CA LEU A 216 6.03 -5.22 25.67
C LEU A 216 5.10 -6.36 25.31
N ARG A 217 4.95 -6.62 24.01
CA ARG A 217 4.14 -7.72 23.49
C ARG A 217 4.96 -8.55 22.50
N ALA A 218 4.61 -9.83 22.36
CA ALA A 218 5.16 -10.65 21.27
C ALA A 218 4.84 -9.98 19.92
N SER A 219 5.73 -10.14 18.96
CA SER A 219 5.75 -9.52 17.63
C SER A 219 6.10 -8.03 17.56
N GLU A 220 6.26 -7.32 18.68
CA GLU A 220 6.80 -5.95 18.66
C GLU A 220 8.31 -5.94 18.33
N GLU A 221 8.80 -4.85 17.75
CA GLU A 221 10.22 -4.70 17.43
C GLU A 221 11.00 -3.93 18.50
N LEU A 222 12.10 -4.52 18.96
CA LEU A 222 13.10 -3.85 19.79
C LEU A 222 14.40 -3.66 19.02
N ARG A 223 15.06 -2.54 19.31
CA ARG A 223 16.46 -2.30 18.94
C ARG A 223 17.34 -2.52 20.16
N PHE A 224 18.35 -3.37 20.00
CA PHE A 224 19.41 -3.56 20.98
C PHE A 224 20.70 -2.90 20.49
N THR A 225 21.44 -2.31 21.41
CA THR A 225 22.72 -1.63 21.13
C THR A 225 23.69 -1.80 22.29
N SER A 226 24.97 -1.55 22.06
CA SER A 226 26.02 -1.53 23.08
C SER A 226 26.22 -2.86 23.82
N ILE A 227 25.91 -3.99 23.17
CA ILE A 227 26.15 -5.34 23.69
C ILE A 227 27.59 -5.76 23.37
N ALA A 228 28.34 -6.16 24.40
CA ALA A 228 29.68 -6.72 24.26
C ALA A 228 29.65 -8.26 24.27
N GLY A 229 30.51 -8.87 23.45
CA GLY A 229 30.63 -10.32 23.29
C GLY A 229 29.68 -10.92 22.25
N MET A 230 28.39 -10.55 22.30
CA MET A 230 27.37 -10.98 21.33
C MET A 230 26.97 -9.82 20.42
N THR A 231 27.88 -9.41 19.53
CA THR A 231 27.69 -8.26 18.64
C THR A 231 26.59 -8.46 17.61
N ASP A 232 26.27 -9.70 17.24
CA ASP A 232 25.20 -10.01 16.28
C ASP A 232 23.81 -9.58 16.80
N LEU A 233 23.67 -9.46 18.13
CA LEU A 233 22.44 -8.99 18.75
C LEU A 233 22.28 -7.47 18.68
N ASN A 234 23.32 -6.71 18.29
CA ASN A 234 23.19 -5.26 18.09
C ASN A 234 22.44 -4.98 16.77
N GLY A 235 21.13 -4.79 16.86
CA GLY A 235 20.26 -4.63 15.70
C GLY A 235 18.81 -4.47 16.09
N LYS A 236 17.92 -4.53 15.09
CA LYS A 236 16.47 -4.58 15.29
C LYS A 236 15.99 -6.04 15.25
N PHE A 237 15.15 -6.42 16.20
CA PHE A 237 14.60 -7.78 16.31
C PHE A 237 13.13 -7.73 16.69
N ALA A 238 12.32 -8.54 16.02
CA ALA A 238 10.96 -8.82 16.45
C ALA A 238 10.97 -9.81 17.62
N LEU A 239 10.15 -9.54 18.64
CA LEU A 239 10.03 -10.39 19.81
C LEU A 239 9.22 -11.65 19.48
N VAL A 240 9.78 -12.82 19.72
CA VAL A 240 9.07 -14.10 19.61
C VAL A 240 8.12 -14.29 20.78
N ALA A 241 8.57 -13.94 21.98
CA ALA A 241 7.78 -14.03 23.20
C ALA A 241 8.29 -13.06 24.28
N VAL A 242 7.42 -12.78 25.25
CA VAL A 242 7.70 -11.91 26.40
C VAL A 242 7.24 -12.64 27.67
N ASP A 243 8.15 -12.83 28.62
CA ASP A 243 7.85 -13.31 29.96
C ASP A 243 7.86 -12.12 30.93
N SER A 244 6.65 -11.71 31.33
CA SER A 244 6.41 -10.59 32.23
C SER A 244 6.90 -10.82 33.65
N SER A 245 6.99 -12.07 34.09
CA SER A 245 7.35 -12.44 35.47
C SER A 245 8.87 -12.49 35.65
N ALA A 246 9.57 -13.04 34.65
CA ALA A 246 11.03 -13.13 34.66
C ALA A 246 11.73 -11.92 34.02
N LYS A 247 10.98 -10.97 33.45
CA LYS A 247 11.50 -9.83 32.66
C LYS A 247 12.37 -10.28 31.49
N LYS A 248 11.95 -11.35 30.81
CA LYS A 248 12.70 -11.94 29.69
C LYS A 248 11.95 -11.73 28.38
N VAL A 249 12.71 -11.51 27.32
CA VAL A 249 12.22 -11.50 25.94
C VAL A 249 13.00 -12.50 25.11
N ILE A 250 12.34 -13.10 24.13
CA ILE A 250 12.95 -14.08 23.23
C ILE A 250 13.01 -13.50 21.82
N VAL A 251 14.16 -13.63 21.16
CA VAL A 251 14.34 -13.24 19.76
C VAL A 251 14.93 -14.38 18.93
N SER A 252 14.60 -14.42 17.64
CA SER A 252 15.19 -15.38 16.70
C SER A 252 16.55 -14.89 16.22
N LEU A 253 17.62 -15.52 16.72
CA LEU A 253 18.99 -15.23 16.34
C LEU A 253 19.85 -16.49 16.52
N ALA A 254 20.39 -17.01 15.42
CA ALA A 254 21.40 -18.07 15.46
C ALA A 254 22.78 -17.43 15.56
N THR A 255 23.45 -17.60 16.71
CA THR A 255 24.80 -17.08 16.91
C THR A 255 25.66 -18.03 17.75
N ALA A 256 26.94 -18.12 17.39
CA ALA A 256 27.94 -18.82 18.20
C ALA A 256 28.53 -17.92 19.29
N GLN A 257 28.24 -16.61 19.26
CA GLN A 257 28.81 -15.63 20.17
C GLN A 257 28.22 -15.77 21.59
N ALA A 258 29.01 -15.36 22.59
CA ALA A 258 28.61 -15.37 23.99
C ALA A 258 28.50 -13.95 24.51
N TYR A 259 27.47 -13.70 25.32
CA TYR A 259 27.31 -12.41 25.99
C TYR A 259 28.38 -12.22 27.06
N ILE A 260 29.00 -11.04 27.09
CA ILE A 260 30.00 -10.67 28.09
C ILE A 260 29.42 -9.65 29.06
N ALA A 261 28.96 -8.49 28.55
CA ALA A 261 28.44 -7.41 29.37
C ALA A 261 27.71 -6.34 28.54
N GLY A 262 27.04 -5.42 29.24
CA GLY A 262 26.43 -4.23 28.68
C GLY A 262 25.12 -4.50 27.92
N GLY A 263 24.71 -3.51 27.15
CA GLY A 263 23.50 -3.57 26.35
C GLY A 263 22.41 -2.63 26.82
N THR A 264 21.81 -1.92 25.86
CA THR A 264 20.59 -1.14 26.05
C THR A 264 19.55 -1.61 25.06
N TRP A 265 18.28 -1.51 25.44
CA TRP A 265 17.17 -1.77 24.55
C TRP A 265 16.35 -0.49 24.38
N SER A 266 15.75 -0.33 23.19
CA SER A 266 14.81 0.74 22.87
C SER A 266 13.74 0.20 21.95
N ARG A 267 12.50 0.67 22.09
CA ARG A 267 11.42 0.32 21.16
C ARG A 267 11.67 0.93 19.80
N VAL A 268 11.40 0.19 18.73
CA VAL A 268 11.42 0.75 17.37
C VAL A 268 10.22 1.68 17.18
N ALA A 269 9.02 1.27 17.62
CA ALA A 269 7.87 2.15 17.79
C ALA A 269 7.64 2.45 19.29
N PRO A 270 8.04 3.62 19.79
CA PRO A 270 7.80 3.99 21.18
C PRO A 270 6.30 4.13 21.50
N HIS A 271 5.96 3.96 22.78
CA HIS A 271 4.69 4.46 23.33
C HIS A 271 4.72 5.99 23.39
N ASN A 272 3.58 6.62 23.12
CA ASN A 272 3.44 8.08 23.17
C ASN A 272 3.31 8.57 24.63
N THR A 273 4.41 8.48 25.39
CA THR A 273 4.46 8.78 26.83
C THR A 273 4.76 10.24 27.14
N SER A 274 5.14 11.04 26.13
CA SER A 274 5.37 12.48 26.30
C SER A 274 4.06 13.18 26.65
N GLY A 275 4.02 13.89 27.79
CA GLY A 275 2.80 14.54 28.27
C GLY A 275 1.68 13.57 28.69
N MET A 276 1.99 12.29 28.90
CA MET A 276 1.00 11.29 29.32
C MET A 276 0.51 11.56 30.75
N ASN A 277 -0.78 11.38 30.95
CA ASN A 277 -1.47 11.52 32.23
C ASN A 277 -2.13 10.19 32.64
N LYS A 278 -2.59 10.13 33.89
CA LYS A 278 -3.42 9.06 34.43
C LYS A 278 -4.78 9.61 34.84
N ARG A 279 -5.86 8.97 34.44
CA ARG A 279 -7.21 9.24 34.97
C ARG A 279 -7.54 8.22 36.05
N VAL A 280 -7.97 8.71 37.22
CA VAL A 280 -8.35 7.88 38.37
C VAL A 280 -9.87 7.81 38.42
N TYR A 281 -10.39 6.60 38.60
CA TYR A 281 -11.80 6.30 38.70
C TYR A 281 -12.10 5.55 39.99
N ARG A 282 -13.32 5.72 40.53
CA ARG A 282 -13.80 4.97 41.69
C ARG A 282 -15.23 4.48 41.51
N THR A 283 -15.58 3.39 42.18
CA THR A 283 -16.94 2.86 42.15
C THR A 283 -17.92 3.79 42.85
N LEU A 284 -19.03 4.09 42.19
CA LEU A 284 -20.23 4.66 42.79
C LEU A 284 -21.40 3.69 42.59
N THR A 285 -22.06 3.31 43.68
CA THR A 285 -23.26 2.47 43.63
C THR A 285 -24.49 3.35 43.64
N THR A 286 -25.30 3.24 42.59
CA THR A 286 -26.62 3.88 42.46
C THR A 286 -27.71 2.82 42.41
N SER A 287 -28.98 3.23 42.33
CA SER A 287 -30.11 2.31 42.13
C SER A 287 -30.02 1.49 40.83
N ASN A 288 -29.21 1.94 39.86
CA ASN A 288 -29.10 1.33 38.54
C ASN A 288 -27.90 0.39 38.39
N GLY A 289 -26.99 0.35 39.36
CA GLY A 289 -25.78 -0.47 39.31
C GLY A 289 -24.58 0.15 40.02
N THR A 290 -23.45 -0.53 39.97
CA THR A 290 -22.15 -0.01 40.45
C THR A 290 -21.24 0.23 39.27
N GLU A 291 -20.82 1.48 39.08
CA GLU A 291 -20.02 1.92 37.92
C GLU A 291 -18.79 2.69 38.37
N TYR A 292 -17.73 2.68 37.57
CA TYR A 292 -16.54 3.48 37.81
C TYR A 292 -16.75 4.89 37.28
N GLN A 293 -16.63 5.90 38.14
CA GLN A 293 -16.76 7.31 37.79
C GLN A 293 -15.44 8.07 37.99
N TYR A 294 -15.22 9.07 37.14
CA TYR A 294 -14.02 9.88 37.11
C TYR A 294 -13.84 10.67 38.41
N VAL A 295 -12.63 10.62 38.97
CA VAL A 295 -12.24 11.34 40.20
C VAL A 295 -11.31 12.49 39.86
N ALA A 296 -10.19 12.20 39.20
CA ALA A 296 -9.14 13.17 38.93
C ALA A 296 -8.20 12.71 37.81
N THR A 297 -7.47 13.68 37.25
CA THR A 297 -6.34 13.45 36.35
C THR A 297 -5.05 13.80 37.09
N ILE A 298 -4.09 12.87 37.10
CA ILE A 298 -2.77 13.03 37.69
C ILE A 298 -1.69 12.80 36.63
N THR A 299 -0.44 13.18 36.91
CA THR A 299 0.67 12.95 35.98
C THR A 299 0.95 11.46 35.83
N ALA A 300 1.43 11.00 34.67
CA ALA A 300 1.77 9.59 34.50
C ALA A 300 2.89 9.12 35.45
N ALA A 301 3.73 10.01 35.97
CA ALA A 301 4.80 9.67 36.92
C ALA A 301 4.29 9.45 38.37
N ALA A 302 3.12 10.00 38.73
CA ALA A 302 2.63 9.98 40.11
C ALA A 302 2.18 8.58 40.54
N THR A 303 2.86 7.96 41.50
CA THR A 303 2.49 6.64 42.05
C THR A 303 1.50 6.72 43.22
N LEU A 304 1.25 7.94 43.71
CA LEU A 304 0.41 8.25 44.86
C LEU A 304 -0.67 9.27 44.49
N TYR A 305 -1.86 9.17 45.10
CA TYR A 305 -2.91 10.18 45.01
C TYR A 305 -3.82 10.12 46.23
N ASN A 306 -4.21 11.27 46.77
CA ASN A 306 -5.14 11.35 47.89
C ASN A 306 -6.51 11.79 47.38
N ASP A 307 -7.48 10.87 47.38
CA ASP A 307 -8.85 11.19 46.98
C ASP A 307 -9.65 11.77 48.16
N THR A 308 -10.06 13.02 47.99
CA THR A 308 -10.96 13.76 48.90
C THR A 308 -12.23 14.25 48.19
N VAL A 309 -12.52 13.75 46.98
CA VAL A 309 -13.64 14.22 46.16
C VAL A 309 -14.95 13.68 46.74
N ALA A 310 -15.97 14.53 46.88
CA ALA A 310 -17.30 14.11 47.31
C ALA A 310 -18.03 13.33 46.21
N ASP A 311 -18.90 12.37 46.56
CA ASP A 311 -19.61 11.53 45.58
C ASP A 311 -20.46 12.34 44.58
N ALA A 312 -20.99 13.49 45.00
CA ALA A 312 -21.76 14.39 44.14
C ALA A 312 -20.92 15.12 43.06
N ASN A 313 -19.59 15.12 43.20
CA ASN A 313 -18.66 15.82 42.32
C ASN A 313 -17.87 14.85 41.42
N LEU A 314 -18.27 13.58 41.37
CA LEU A 314 -17.68 12.62 40.44
C LEU A 314 -18.10 12.95 39.00
N GLY A 315 -17.18 12.70 38.08
CA GLY A 315 -17.35 13.01 36.67
C GLY A 315 -17.98 11.87 35.87
N GLU A 316 -17.59 11.78 34.61
CA GLU A 316 -18.07 10.80 33.65
C GLU A 316 -17.79 9.34 34.08
N MET A 317 -18.65 8.43 33.61
CA MET A 317 -18.41 6.99 33.73
C MET A 317 -17.21 6.59 32.87
N LEU A 318 -16.38 5.67 33.37
CA LEU A 318 -15.25 5.09 32.65
C LEU A 318 -15.69 4.52 31.28
N PRO A 319 -15.28 5.14 30.16
CA PRO A 319 -15.71 4.70 28.82
C PRO A 319 -14.86 3.54 28.28
N SER A 320 -13.64 3.36 28.80
CA SER A 320 -12.59 2.56 28.16
C SER A 320 -12.42 1.14 28.71
N THR A 321 -13.44 0.56 29.34
CA THR A 321 -13.37 -0.76 29.99
C THR A 321 -12.88 -1.89 29.06
N SER A 322 -13.18 -1.80 27.77
CA SER A 322 -12.84 -2.79 26.74
C SER A 322 -11.77 -2.30 25.74
N TRP A 323 -11.21 -1.10 25.92
CA TRP A 323 -10.31 -0.46 24.94
C TRP A 323 -8.92 -1.08 24.99
N SER A 324 -8.77 -2.18 24.26
CA SER A 324 -7.51 -2.90 24.12
C SER A 324 -6.69 -2.37 22.95
N MET A 325 -5.37 -2.54 23.00
CA MET A 325 -4.50 -2.27 21.85
C MET A 325 -4.76 -3.28 20.71
N PRO A 326 -4.50 -2.92 19.44
CA PRO A 326 -4.53 -3.89 18.36
C PRO A 326 -3.47 -4.99 18.58
N PRO A 327 -3.68 -6.23 18.09
CA PRO A 327 -2.63 -7.24 18.09
C PRO A 327 -1.34 -6.73 17.43
N ALA A 328 -0.19 -7.07 17.99
CA ALA A 328 1.10 -6.59 17.53
C ALA A 328 1.54 -7.16 16.17
N ASP A 329 0.87 -8.21 15.66
CA ASP A 329 1.11 -8.79 14.33
C ASP A 329 -0.06 -8.57 13.36
N MET A 330 -0.96 -7.64 13.67
CA MET A 330 -2.05 -7.24 12.78
C MET A 330 -1.52 -6.55 11.51
N LYS A 331 -2.12 -6.89 10.36
CA LYS A 331 -1.77 -6.34 9.04
C LYS A 331 -3.02 -5.84 8.31
N GLY A 332 -2.84 -5.13 7.19
CA GLY A 332 -3.95 -4.68 6.37
C GLY A 332 -4.79 -3.59 7.01
N ILE A 333 -4.16 -2.61 7.68
CA ILE A 333 -4.95 -1.57 8.36
C ILE A 333 -5.72 -0.75 7.32
N LEU A 334 -7.01 -0.62 7.54
CA LEU A 334 -7.90 0.13 6.67
C LEU A 334 -9.01 0.78 7.50
N VAL A 335 -9.59 1.87 7.00
CA VAL A 335 -10.65 2.60 7.70
C VAL A 335 -11.90 2.62 6.83
N LEU A 336 -13.01 2.15 7.40
CA LEU A 336 -14.33 2.16 6.78
C LEU A 336 -14.92 3.58 6.77
N ALA A 337 -15.88 3.85 5.89
CA ALA A 337 -16.50 5.17 5.74
C ALA A 337 -17.19 5.71 7.02
N ASN A 338 -17.55 4.84 7.97
CA ASN A 338 -18.12 5.20 9.28
C ASN A 338 -17.05 5.42 10.37
N GLY A 339 -15.77 5.48 10.00
CA GLY A 339 -14.67 5.77 10.91
C GLY A 339 -14.19 4.59 11.76
N ILE A 340 -14.67 3.37 11.48
CA ILE A 340 -14.17 2.14 12.11
C ILE A 340 -12.89 1.71 11.39
N ALA A 341 -11.80 1.54 12.14
CA ALA A 341 -10.60 0.90 11.61
C ALA A 341 -10.76 -0.62 11.65
N CYS A 342 -10.25 -1.30 10.62
CA CYS A 342 -10.18 -2.75 10.54
C CYS A 342 -8.76 -3.19 10.22
N GLY A 343 -8.47 -4.44 10.57
CA GLY A 343 -7.22 -5.12 10.25
C GLY A 343 -7.41 -6.61 10.44
N PHE A 344 -6.45 -7.42 10.00
CA PHE A 344 -6.56 -8.87 10.11
C PHE A 344 -5.28 -9.51 10.64
N ARG A 345 -5.44 -10.72 11.19
CA ARG A 345 -4.36 -11.58 11.63
C ARG A 345 -4.78 -13.03 11.43
N GLY A 346 -4.03 -13.77 10.60
CA GLY A 346 -4.39 -15.14 10.25
C GLY A 346 -5.79 -15.21 9.64
N ASN A 347 -6.71 -15.89 10.30
CA ASN A 347 -8.11 -16.03 9.90
C ASN A 347 -9.09 -15.12 10.67
N GLU A 348 -8.58 -14.15 11.44
CA GLU A 348 -9.40 -13.25 12.25
C GLU A 348 -9.36 -11.81 11.73
N VAL A 349 -10.53 -11.16 11.73
CA VAL A 349 -10.70 -9.72 11.47
C VAL A 349 -10.93 -9.01 12.79
N TYR A 350 -10.25 -7.88 12.97
CA TYR A 350 -10.31 -7.02 14.13
C TYR A 350 -10.97 -5.70 13.71
N PHE A 351 -11.77 -5.12 14.60
CA PHE A 351 -12.40 -3.82 14.40
C PHE A 351 -12.13 -2.90 15.59
N SER A 352 -11.96 -1.61 15.32
CA SER A 352 -11.82 -0.59 16.35
C SER A 352 -13.18 -0.02 16.77
N GLU A 353 -13.17 0.73 17.86
CA GLU A 353 -14.24 1.67 18.16
C GLU A 353 -14.36 2.74 17.05
N PRO A 354 -15.57 3.23 16.72
CA PRO A 354 -15.76 4.27 15.71
C PRO A 354 -14.99 5.55 16.09
N PHE A 355 -14.24 6.10 15.13
CA PHE A 355 -13.40 7.29 15.30
C PHE A 355 -12.31 7.18 16.39
N LYS A 356 -12.09 5.98 16.93
CA LYS A 356 -11.09 5.66 17.97
C LYS A 356 -10.22 4.48 17.51
N PRO A 357 -9.37 4.68 16.49
CA PRO A 357 -8.51 3.62 15.93
C PRO A 357 -7.43 3.11 16.90
N TYR A 358 -7.33 3.66 18.11
CA TYR A 358 -6.47 3.16 19.18
C TYR A 358 -7.14 2.11 20.08
N ALA A 359 -8.46 1.92 19.97
CA ALA A 359 -9.24 1.01 20.82
C ALA A 359 -9.82 -0.14 20.00
N TRP A 360 -9.40 -1.37 20.29
CA TRP A 360 -9.75 -2.60 19.57
C TRP A 360 -10.36 -3.65 20.50
N PRO A 361 -11.63 -3.50 20.92
CA PRO A 361 -12.28 -4.44 21.82
C PRO A 361 -12.27 -5.87 21.32
N THR A 362 -11.99 -6.81 22.22
CA THR A 362 -11.96 -8.25 21.88
C THR A 362 -13.33 -8.79 21.45
N ALA A 363 -14.41 -8.15 21.89
CA ALA A 363 -15.78 -8.51 21.54
C ALA A 363 -16.11 -8.29 20.06
N TYR A 364 -15.35 -7.44 19.35
CA TYR A 364 -15.62 -7.13 17.93
C TYR A 364 -14.90 -8.07 16.98
N ARG A 365 -14.04 -8.97 17.49
CA ARG A 365 -13.28 -9.91 16.66
C ARG A 365 -14.21 -10.86 15.92
N GLN A 366 -13.95 -11.04 14.63
CA GLN A 366 -14.67 -11.98 13.78
C GLN A 366 -13.70 -13.03 13.27
N THR A 367 -14.00 -14.30 13.52
CA THR A 367 -13.19 -15.42 13.06
C THR A 367 -13.78 -16.01 11.80
N TYR A 368 -12.93 -16.31 10.83
CA TYR A 368 -13.30 -16.98 9.59
C TYR A 368 -12.68 -18.38 9.49
N ASP A 369 -13.19 -19.21 8.57
CA ASP A 369 -12.73 -20.59 8.39
C ASP A 369 -11.45 -20.72 7.56
N GLN A 370 -11.02 -19.64 6.89
CA GLN A 370 -9.84 -19.59 6.02
C GLN A 370 -8.89 -18.45 6.40
N ASP A 371 -7.59 -18.64 6.18
CA ASP A 371 -6.58 -17.59 6.33
C ASP A 371 -6.84 -16.43 5.36
N ILE A 372 -6.77 -15.21 5.90
CA ILE A 372 -6.94 -13.96 5.17
C ILE A 372 -5.60 -13.54 4.57
N ILE A 373 -5.61 -13.15 3.30
CA ILE A 373 -4.44 -12.65 2.57
C ILE A 373 -4.49 -11.13 2.45
N ALA A 374 -5.68 -10.58 2.18
CA ALA A 374 -5.90 -9.15 2.01
C ALA A 374 -7.31 -8.77 2.43
N ILE A 375 -7.50 -7.50 2.78
CA ILE A 375 -8.82 -6.91 2.99
C ILE A 375 -8.93 -5.65 2.14
N GLY A 376 -10.15 -5.33 1.69
CA GLY A 376 -10.43 -4.08 0.98
C GLY A 376 -11.81 -3.56 1.33
N VAL A 377 -12.04 -2.27 1.13
CA VAL A 377 -13.35 -1.65 1.38
C VAL A 377 -14.01 -1.21 0.09
N THR A 378 -15.33 -1.25 0.08
CA THR A 378 -16.18 -0.50 -0.85
C THR A 378 -17.34 0.10 -0.07
N GLY A 379 -17.31 1.41 0.16
CA GLY A 379 -18.29 2.10 1.00
C GLY A 379 -18.22 1.66 2.46
N THR A 380 -19.28 0.98 2.93
CA THR A 380 -19.36 0.38 4.29
C THR A 380 -19.15 -1.13 4.28
N THR A 381 -18.94 -1.74 3.11
CA THR A 381 -18.71 -3.18 2.97
C THR A 381 -17.22 -3.46 3.02
N LEU A 382 -16.81 -4.29 3.97
CA LEU A 382 -15.49 -4.90 3.99
C LEU A 382 -15.51 -6.17 3.13
N VAL A 383 -14.52 -6.33 2.27
CA VAL A 383 -14.29 -7.54 1.49
C VAL A 383 -13.02 -8.22 2.02
N GLY A 384 -13.17 -9.42 2.54
CA GLY A 384 -12.06 -10.27 2.97
C GLY A 384 -11.65 -11.25 1.87
N MET A 385 -10.39 -11.18 1.45
CA MET A 385 -9.78 -12.03 0.43
C MET A 385 -8.93 -13.11 1.12
N THR A 386 -9.22 -14.38 0.86
CA THR A 386 -8.65 -15.51 1.62
C THR A 386 -7.93 -16.53 0.73
N LYS A 387 -7.32 -17.55 1.33
CA LYS A 387 -6.77 -18.72 0.62
C LYS A 387 -7.84 -19.66 0.03
N GLY A 388 -9.12 -19.38 0.22
CA GLY A 388 -10.22 -20.21 -0.25
C GLY A 388 -11.40 -19.38 -0.73
N ASN A 389 -12.47 -19.36 0.07
CA ASN A 389 -13.66 -18.56 -0.22
C ASN A 389 -13.50 -17.13 0.30
N PRO A 390 -13.72 -16.10 -0.52
CA PRO A 390 -13.80 -14.75 -0.02
C PRO A 390 -15.09 -14.54 0.79
N PHE A 391 -15.10 -13.49 1.60
CA PHE A 391 -16.26 -13.10 2.39
C PHE A 391 -16.48 -11.59 2.32
N THR A 392 -17.70 -11.15 2.63
CA THR A 392 -18.02 -9.75 2.86
C THR A 392 -18.49 -9.57 4.30
N ILE A 393 -18.22 -8.40 4.89
CA ILE A 393 -18.78 -7.98 6.17
C ILE A 393 -19.45 -6.64 5.93
N THR A 394 -20.73 -6.55 6.30
CA THR A 394 -21.49 -5.31 6.26
C THR A 394 -21.98 -4.96 7.67
N GLY A 395 -21.99 -3.67 7.98
CA GLY A 395 -22.52 -3.20 9.26
C GLY A 395 -22.24 -1.73 9.46
N VAL A 396 -22.99 -1.13 10.38
CA VAL A 396 -22.81 0.27 10.78
C VAL A 396 -22.16 0.40 12.15
N GLU A 397 -22.29 -0.62 13.01
CA GLU A 397 -21.71 -0.70 14.35
C GLU A 397 -20.76 -1.90 14.47
N PRO A 398 -19.59 -1.76 15.10
CA PRO A 398 -18.64 -2.86 15.23
C PRO A 398 -19.22 -4.11 15.92
N ALA A 399 -20.11 -3.90 16.91
CA ALA A 399 -20.70 -4.97 17.70
C ALA A 399 -21.63 -5.89 16.89
N THR A 400 -22.25 -5.38 15.82
CA THR A 400 -23.22 -6.12 15.00
C THR A 400 -22.64 -6.62 13.68
N MET A 401 -21.42 -6.19 13.31
CA MET A 401 -20.76 -6.57 12.07
C MET A 401 -20.57 -8.08 11.90
N GLY A 402 -20.42 -8.84 13.00
CA GLY A 402 -20.34 -10.30 12.92
C GLY A 402 -21.59 -10.96 12.31
N GLY A 403 -22.77 -10.38 12.51
CA GLY A 403 -24.02 -10.87 11.92
C GLY A 403 -24.18 -10.53 10.43
N GLY A 404 -23.40 -9.57 9.92
CA GLY A 404 -23.36 -9.18 8.51
C GLY A 404 -22.25 -9.85 7.71
N MET A 405 -21.61 -10.89 8.27
CA MET A 405 -20.58 -11.67 7.58
C MET A 405 -21.23 -12.68 6.62
N GLU A 406 -20.92 -12.56 5.35
CA GLU A 406 -21.41 -13.45 4.29
C GLU A 406 -20.24 -14.14 3.59
N LYS A 407 -20.26 -15.47 3.59
CA LYS A 407 -19.30 -16.31 2.85
C LYS A 407 -19.76 -16.48 1.41
N LEU A 408 -18.90 -16.15 0.45
CA LEU A 408 -19.22 -16.38 -0.95
C LEU A 408 -19.17 -17.88 -1.25
N GLY A 409 -20.22 -18.41 -1.87
CA GLY A 409 -20.37 -19.84 -2.18
C GLY A 409 -19.41 -20.39 -3.25
N VAL A 410 -18.50 -19.56 -3.77
CA VAL A 410 -17.52 -19.92 -4.80
C VAL A 410 -16.11 -19.75 -4.24
N ALA A 411 -15.24 -20.72 -4.52
CA ALA A 411 -13.84 -20.67 -4.09
C ALA A 411 -12.99 -19.88 -5.08
N TRP A 412 -12.70 -18.63 -4.72
CA TRP A 412 -11.86 -17.71 -5.48
C TRP A 412 -10.71 -17.21 -4.60
N PRO A 413 -9.66 -18.05 -4.45
CA PRO A 413 -8.55 -17.72 -3.57
C PRO A 413 -7.76 -16.53 -4.11
N CYS A 414 -7.30 -15.67 -3.21
CA CYS A 414 -6.46 -14.53 -3.55
C CYS A 414 -5.02 -14.98 -3.77
N LEU A 415 -4.43 -14.63 -4.92
CA LEU A 415 -3.06 -15.01 -5.25
C LEU A 415 -2.02 -13.98 -4.78
N ALA A 416 -2.38 -12.69 -4.78
CA ALA A 416 -1.47 -11.62 -4.41
C ALA A 416 -2.20 -10.51 -3.65
N LYS A 417 -1.75 -10.21 -2.42
CA LYS A 417 -2.23 -9.06 -1.64
C LYS A 417 -2.05 -7.76 -2.41
N ARG A 418 -0.86 -7.55 -2.98
CA ARG A 418 -0.50 -6.33 -3.70
C ARG A 418 -1.20 -6.18 -5.05
N GLY A 419 -1.85 -7.23 -5.55
CA GLY A 419 -2.72 -7.17 -6.72
C GLY A 419 -4.16 -6.78 -6.39
N ALA A 420 -4.49 -6.57 -5.10
CA ALA A 420 -5.82 -6.13 -4.71
C ALA A 420 -5.99 -4.61 -4.91
N ALA A 421 -7.12 -4.19 -5.49
CA ALA A 421 -7.46 -2.79 -5.72
C ALA A 421 -8.95 -2.52 -5.44
N SER A 422 -9.25 -1.44 -4.73
CA SER A 422 -10.62 -0.99 -4.48
C SER A 422 -11.15 -0.14 -5.63
N PHE A 423 -12.23 -0.56 -6.28
CA PHE A 423 -12.97 0.21 -7.28
C PHE A 423 -14.24 0.82 -6.69
N ALA A 424 -14.87 1.76 -7.39
CA ALA A 424 -16.14 2.35 -6.99
C ALA A 424 -17.29 1.32 -6.86
N PHE A 425 -17.19 0.18 -7.56
CA PHE A 425 -18.22 -0.85 -7.65
C PHE A 425 -17.84 -2.17 -6.95
N GLY A 426 -16.68 -2.25 -6.31
CA GLY A 426 -16.22 -3.44 -5.61
C GLY A 426 -14.70 -3.51 -5.44
N VAL A 427 -14.22 -4.51 -4.72
CA VAL A 427 -12.78 -4.78 -4.56
C VAL A 427 -12.36 -5.87 -5.53
N GLY A 428 -11.36 -5.58 -6.38
CA GLY A 428 -10.81 -6.53 -7.32
C GLY A 428 -9.48 -7.11 -6.89
N TYR A 429 -9.23 -8.38 -7.20
CA TYR A 429 -7.97 -9.06 -6.92
C TYR A 429 -7.71 -10.23 -7.89
N PRO A 430 -6.44 -10.67 -8.03
CA PRO A 430 -6.11 -11.82 -8.87
C PRO A 430 -6.48 -13.14 -8.18
N ALA A 431 -7.26 -13.96 -8.87
CA ALA A 431 -7.55 -15.35 -8.52
C ALA A 431 -7.06 -16.30 -9.64
N PRO A 432 -7.00 -17.62 -9.42
CA PRO A 432 -6.57 -18.58 -10.45
C PRO A 432 -7.40 -18.56 -11.73
N GLN A 433 -8.69 -18.19 -11.62
CA GLN A 433 -9.61 -18.14 -12.76
C GLN A 433 -9.53 -16.84 -13.56
N GLY A 434 -8.94 -15.79 -12.99
CA GLY A 434 -8.95 -14.44 -13.55
C GLY A 434 -8.95 -13.37 -12.46
N MET A 435 -9.12 -12.11 -12.85
CA MET A 435 -9.38 -11.03 -11.91
C MET A 435 -10.83 -11.10 -11.43
N VAL A 436 -11.02 -11.36 -10.15
CA VAL A 436 -12.33 -11.38 -9.48
C VAL A 436 -12.60 -10.00 -8.94
N ILE A 437 -13.83 -9.50 -9.07
CA ILE A 437 -14.29 -8.32 -8.36
C ILE A 437 -15.47 -8.71 -7.48
N ILE A 438 -15.41 -8.31 -6.21
CA ILE A 438 -16.44 -8.53 -5.20
C ILE A 438 -17.04 -7.19 -4.81
N GLY A 439 -18.34 -7.06 -5.02
CA GLY A 439 -19.15 -5.90 -4.66
C GLY A 439 -20.61 -6.32 -4.59
N THR A 440 -21.53 -5.47 -5.05
CA THR A 440 -22.95 -5.86 -5.18
C THR A 440 -23.13 -7.07 -6.09
N ASN A 441 -22.34 -7.15 -7.16
CA ASN A 441 -22.24 -8.32 -8.03
C ASN A 441 -20.81 -8.85 -7.97
N SER A 442 -20.64 -10.14 -7.73
CA SER A 442 -19.34 -10.79 -7.69
C SER A 442 -19.13 -11.64 -8.95
N ASP A 443 -18.11 -11.33 -9.74
CA ASP A 443 -17.83 -12.02 -11.01
C ASP A 443 -16.33 -11.95 -11.38
N VAL A 444 -15.91 -12.85 -12.26
CA VAL A 444 -14.59 -12.83 -12.90
C VAL A 444 -14.64 -11.87 -14.08
N VAL A 445 -14.02 -10.70 -13.93
CA VAL A 445 -14.12 -9.60 -14.91
C VAL A 445 -13.25 -9.83 -16.14
N THR A 446 -12.21 -10.65 -16.04
CA THR A 446 -11.31 -10.96 -17.16
C THR A 446 -11.73 -12.17 -17.99
N LYS A 447 -12.89 -12.77 -17.71
CA LYS A 447 -13.35 -14.02 -18.38
C LYS A 447 -13.47 -13.89 -19.90
N ASP A 448 -13.84 -12.70 -20.39
CA ASP A 448 -14.01 -12.45 -21.82
C ASP A 448 -12.69 -12.09 -22.51
N LEU A 449 -11.67 -11.67 -21.74
CA LEU A 449 -10.36 -11.27 -22.23
C LEU A 449 -9.36 -12.44 -22.27
N PHE A 450 -9.39 -13.30 -21.25
CA PHE A 450 -8.39 -14.35 -21.05
C PHE A 450 -9.04 -15.72 -20.89
N THR A 451 -8.36 -16.75 -21.41
CA THR A 451 -8.49 -18.11 -20.89
C THR A 451 -7.73 -18.25 -19.59
N GLN A 452 -8.07 -19.27 -18.78
CA GLN A 452 -7.37 -19.53 -17.52
C GLN A 452 -5.86 -19.77 -17.71
N ARG A 453 -5.48 -20.43 -18.81
CA ARG A 453 -4.08 -20.69 -19.14
C ARG A 453 -3.34 -19.38 -19.44
N GLU A 454 -3.87 -18.53 -20.30
CA GLU A 454 -3.25 -17.24 -20.62
C GLU A 454 -3.15 -16.32 -19.41
N TRP A 455 -4.14 -16.37 -18.51
CA TRP A 455 -4.08 -15.66 -17.23
C TRP A 455 -2.92 -16.15 -16.36
N SER A 456 -2.72 -17.47 -16.26
CA SER A 456 -1.61 -18.05 -15.50
C SER A 456 -0.22 -17.68 -16.07
N GLU A 457 -0.13 -17.45 -17.38
CA GLU A 457 1.11 -17.03 -18.05
C GLU A 457 1.55 -15.61 -17.66
N LEU A 458 0.64 -14.78 -17.14
CA LEU A 458 0.97 -13.47 -16.57
C LEU A 458 1.56 -13.56 -15.15
N ASN A 459 1.59 -14.75 -14.55
CA ASN A 459 2.06 -14.98 -13.18
C ASN A 459 1.36 -14.10 -12.13
N PRO A 460 0.05 -14.31 -11.87
CA PRO A 460 -0.77 -13.43 -11.03
C PRO A 460 -0.31 -13.26 -9.57
N GLU A 461 0.53 -14.16 -9.07
CA GLU A 461 1.13 -14.07 -7.73
C GLU A 461 2.11 -12.88 -7.60
N THR A 462 2.63 -12.38 -8.73
CA THR A 462 3.55 -11.23 -8.77
C THR A 462 2.85 -9.89 -8.98
N PHE A 463 1.52 -9.87 -9.01
CA PHE A 463 0.77 -8.67 -9.36
C PHE A 463 0.92 -7.57 -8.30
N ILE A 464 1.13 -6.36 -8.80
CA ILE A 464 1.14 -5.12 -8.03
C ILE A 464 0.19 -4.14 -8.70
N ALA A 465 -0.87 -3.73 -8.02
CA ALA A 465 -1.95 -3.02 -8.68
C ALA A 465 -2.54 -1.88 -7.86
N ALA A 466 -3.07 -0.92 -8.59
CA ALA A 466 -3.90 0.15 -8.06
C ALA A 466 -5.02 0.47 -9.06
N SER A 467 -6.12 0.99 -8.55
CA SER A 467 -7.21 1.52 -9.36
C SER A 467 -7.06 3.03 -9.48
N ALA A 468 -7.19 3.55 -10.70
CA ALA A 468 -7.31 5.00 -10.95
C ALA A 468 -8.25 5.21 -12.15
N ASP A 469 -9.15 6.19 -12.07
CA ASP A 469 -10.16 6.48 -13.10
C ASP A 469 -10.96 5.24 -13.58
N ASN A 470 -11.37 4.37 -12.65
CA ASN A 470 -12.04 3.08 -12.94
C ASN A 470 -11.23 2.07 -13.78
N ARG A 471 -9.94 2.31 -13.97
CA ARG A 471 -9.01 1.40 -14.63
C ARG A 471 -8.17 0.65 -13.61
N TYR A 472 -7.89 -0.60 -13.94
CA TYR A 472 -6.97 -1.43 -13.20
C TYR A 472 -5.59 -1.32 -13.83
N TYR A 473 -4.66 -0.71 -13.10
CA TYR A 473 -3.26 -0.61 -13.49
C TYR A 473 -2.48 -1.66 -12.71
N CYS A 474 -1.80 -2.57 -13.42
CA CYS A 474 -1.17 -3.73 -12.79
C CYS A 474 0.21 -4.00 -13.36
N GLY A 475 1.23 -3.98 -12.50
CA GLY A 475 2.55 -4.53 -12.78
C GLY A 475 2.56 -6.04 -12.54
N TYR A 476 3.34 -6.76 -13.33
CA TYR A 476 3.51 -8.20 -13.24
C TYR A 476 4.91 -8.61 -13.69
N THR A 477 5.38 -9.77 -13.23
CA THR A 477 6.67 -10.33 -13.65
C THR A 477 6.48 -11.73 -14.21
N ALA A 478 6.75 -11.88 -15.51
CA ALA A 478 6.65 -13.14 -16.22
C ALA A 478 7.94 -13.40 -17.02
N ASN A 479 8.46 -14.64 -16.97
CA ASN A 479 9.66 -15.06 -17.69
C ASN A 479 10.88 -14.13 -17.49
N GLY A 480 11.07 -13.60 -16.27
CA GLY A 480 12.17 -12.69 -15.95
C GLY A 480 12.01 -11.25 -16.47
N SER A 481 10.90 -10.91 -17.12
CA SER A 481 10.57 -9.55 -17.55
C SER A 481 9.41 -8.98 -16.73
N SER A 482 9.63 -7.83 -16.09
CA SER A 482 8.57 -7.07 -15.43
C SER A 482 7.96 -6.08 -16.40
N LEU A 483 6.64 -6.06 -16.47
CA LEU A 483 5.87 -5.18 -17.35
C LEU A 483 4.63 -4.70 -16.61
N MET A 484 3.93 -3.75 -17.21
CA MET A 484 2.66 -3.25 -16.72
C MET A 484 1.56 -3.54 -17.74
N PHE A 485 0.32 -3.65 -17.29
CA PHE A 485 -0.85 -3.66 -18.15
C PHE A 485 -1.96 -2.80 -17.56
N VAL A 486 -2.89 -2.43 -18.43
CA VAL A 486 -4.10 -1.68 -18.07
C VAL A 486 -5.30 -2.48 -18.52
N ILE A 487 -6.31 -2.58 -17.65
CA ILE A 487 -7.64 -3.08 -17.98
C ILE A 487 -8.66 -2.03 -17.60
N ASP A 488 -9.49 -1.64 -18.56
CA ASP A 488 -10.64 -0.78 -18.34
C ASP A 488 -11.91 -1.63 -18.36
N LYS A 489 -12.66 -1.69 -17.25
CA LYS A 489 -13.89 -2.47 -17.19
C LYS A 489 -15.00 -1.88 -18.06
N ALA A 490 -14.98 -0.56 -18.31
CA ALA A 490 -16.00 0.09 -19.12
C ALA A 490 -15.88 -0.28 -20.61
N GLU A 491 -14.73 -0.82 -21.04
CA GLU A 491 -14.46 -1.15 -22.43
C GLU A 491 -14.33 -2.69 -22.65
N PRO A 492 -15.02 -3.26 -23.65
CA PRO A 492 -15.05 -4.72 -23.87
C PRO A 492 -13.73 -5.33 -24.38
N ALA A 493 -12.76 -4.51 -24.80
CA ALA A 493 -11.48 -4.95 -25.38
C ALA A 493 -10.34 -4.04 -24.89
N SER A 494 -10.14 -3.99 -23.58
CA SER A 494 -9.35 -2.96 -22.90
C SER A 494 -7.96 -3.40 -22.46
N PHE A 495 -7.55 -4.65 -22.71
CA PHE A 495 -6.22 -5.09 -22.30
C PHE A 495 -5.16 -4.38 -23.14
N ILE A 496 -4.32 -3.59 -22.49
CA ILE A 496 -3.20 -2.87 -23.10
C ILE A 496 -1.94 -3.17 -22.30
N LYS A 497 -0.85 -3.55 -22.97
CA LYS A 497 0.45 -3.73 -22.32
C LYS A 497 1.21 -2.41 -22.25
N VAL A 498 2.04 -2.27 -21.25
CA VAL A 498 2.84 -1.08 -20.98
C VAL A 498 4.25 -1.54 -20.62
N ASN A 499 5.22 -1.05 -21.38
CA ASN A 499 6.63 -1.44 -21.23
C ASN A 499 7.30 -0.60 -20.13
N GLN A 500 6.82 -0.78 -18.89
CA GLN A 500 7.35 -0.12 -17.71
C GLN A 500 7.59 -1.15 -16.62
N LYS A 501 8.82 -1.18 -16.09
CA LYS A 501 9.25 -2.06 -15.01
C LYS A 501 9.01 -1.38 -13.68
N ILE A 502 7.88 -1.66 -13.05
CA ILE A 502 7.51 -1.03 -11.78
C ILE A 502 7.74 -1.98 -10.60
N THR A 503 8.16 -1.43 -9.46
CA THR A 503 8.33 -2.18 -8.19
C THR A 503 7.17 -1.95 -7.22
N GLY A 504 6.44 -0.86 -7.39
CA GLY A 504 5.28 -0.46 -6.61
C GLY A 504 4.43 0.57 -7.34
N ILE A 505 3.15 0.60 -7.00
CA ILE A 505 2.13 1.46 -7.61
C ILE A 505 1.16 1.94 -6.54
N TRP A 506 0.74 3.19 -6.61
CA TRP A 506 -0.19 3.78 -5.65
C TRP A 506 -0.99 4.91 -6.29
N ALA A 507 -2.30 4.90 -6.09
CA ALA A 507 -3.19 5.98 -6.52
C ALA A 507 -3.47 6.90 -5.33
N ASP A 508 -3.23 8.21 -5.48
CA ASP A 508 -3.51 9.18 -4.43
C ASP A 508 -4.99 9.61 -4.47
N PRO A 509 -5.79 9.32 -3.43
CA PRO A 509 -7.19 9.73 -3.39
C PRO A 509 -7.39 11.25 -3.37
N TRP A 510 -6.39 12.04 -2.95
CA TRP A 510 -6.53 13.50 -2.83
C TRP A 510 -6.39 14.22 -4.17
N THR A 511 -5.41 13.80 -4.96
CA THR A 511 -5.10 14.42 -6.27
C THR A 511 -5.74 13.66 -7.43
N GLY A 512 -6.13 12.40 -7.23
CA GLY A 512 -6.57 11.50 -8.30
C GLY A 512 -5.42 11.04 -9.20
N GLU A 513 -4.17 11.38 -8.86
CA GLU A 513 -3.01 11.02 -9.65
C GLU A 513 -2.48 9.62 -9.29
N LEU A 514 -1.92 8.95 -10.29
CA LEU A 514 -1.29 7.64 -10.12
C LEU A 514 0.23 7.81 -10.03
N TYR A 515 0.83 7.12 -9.07
CA TYR A 515 2.27 7.12 -8.83
C TYR A 515 2.83 5.71 -8.98
N VAL A 516 4.00 5.62 -9.58
CA VAL A 516 4.74 4.37 -9.80
C VAL A 516 6.16 4.52 -9.29
N THR A 517 6.76 3.41 -8.89
CA THR A 517 8.15 3.36 -8.42
C THR A 517 9.00 2.52 -9.35
N LEU A 518 10.16 3.07 -9.70
CA LEU A 518 11.19 2.48 -10.55
C LEU A 518 12.54 2.93 -10.01
N ASP A 519 13.54 2.06 -9.99
CA ASP A 519 14.93 2.38 -9.60
C ASP A 519 15.03 3.21 -8.30
N LYS A 520 14.27 2.80 -7.27
CA LYS A 520 14.20 3.46 -5.94
C LYS A 520 13.72 4.92 -5.97
N LYS A 521 13.03 5.33 -7.03
CA LYS A 521 12.46 6.67 -7.20
C LYS A 521 10.95 6.60 -7.41
N ILE A 522 10.26 7.68 -7.06
CA ILE A 522 8.81 7.85 -7.21
C ILE A 522 8.56 8.74 -8.41
N TYR A 523 7.75 8.25 -9.34
CA TYR A 523 7.34 8.95 -10.55
C TYR A 523 5.82 9.11 -10.59
N ARG A 524 5.36 10.25 -11.11
CA ARG A 524 3.97 10.43 -11.50
C ARG A 524 3.72 9.78 -12.86
N TRP A 525 2.74 8.88 -12.90
CA TRP A 525 2.30 8.19 -14.11
C TRP A 525 1.74 9.18 -15.14
N GLU A 526 2.18 9.08 -16.39
CA GLU A 526 1.80 10.00 -17.48
C GLU A 526 1.98 11.49 -17.14
N GLY A 527 2.91 11.78 -16.22
CA GLY A 527 3.09 13.10 -15.63
C GLY A 527 3.92 14.07 -16.48
N ASP A 528 4.65 13.58 -17.47
CA ASP A 528 5.48 14.39 -18.36
C ASP A 528 4.89 14.41 -19.77
N ALA A 529 4.32 15.55 -20.16
CA ALA A 529 3.74 15.73 -21.50
C ALA A 529 4.81 15.89 -22.59
N GLY A 530 6.05 16.23 -22.21
CA GLY A 530 7.17 16.44 -23.14
C GLY A 530 7.80 15.14 -23.63
N THR A 531 7.64 14.05 -22.88
CA THR A 531 8.09 12.72 -23.27
C THR A 531 6.87 11.83 -23.58
N LYS A 532 6.96 11.02 -24.64
CA LYS A 532 5.90 10.10 -25.05
C LYS A 532 6.49 8.71 -25.19
N LEU A 533 5.79 7.71 -24.66
CA LEU A 533 6.15 6.32 -24.87
C LEU A 533 5.83 5.93 -26.31
N SER A 534 6.82 5.37 -27.01
CA SER A 534 6.57 4.80 -28.33
C SER A 534 5.62 3.61 -28.19
N TYR A 535 4.50 3.67 -28.90
CA TYR A 535 3.53 2.59 -28.96
C TYR A 535 3.86 1.61 -30.07
N GLU A 536 3.29 0.41 -29.95
CA GLU A 536 3.19 -0.55 -31.03
C GLU A 536 1.75 -1.11 -31.05
N TRP A 537 1.10 -1.03 -32.21
CA TRP A 537 -0.23 -1.58 -32.44
C TRP A 537 -0.21 -2.48 -33.67
N LYS A 538 -0.64 -3.73 -33.52
CA LYS A 538 -0.76 -4.71 -34.60
C LYS A 538 -2.22 -5.11 -34.80
N SER A 539 -2.73 -4.94 -36.01
CA SER A 539 -4.11 -5.28 -36.37
C SER A 539 -4.39 -6.78 -36.30
N LYS A 540 -5.67 -7.15 -36.37
CA LYS A 540 -6.06 -8.53 -36.70
C LYS A 540 -5.48 -9.02 -38.03
N ARG A 541 -5.56 -10.34 -38.24
CA ARG A 541 -5.32 -10.95 -39.55
C ARG A 541 -6.57 -10.78 -40.42
N PHE A 542 -6.51 -9.83 -41.36
CA PHE A 542 -7.58 -9.63 -42.35
C PHE A 542 -7.48 -10.72 -43.40
N ILE A 543 -8.52 -11.55 -43.52
CA ILE A 543 -8.60 -12.62 -44.51
C ILE A 543 -9.51 -12.17 -45.65
N THR A 544 -8.99 -12.18 -46.88
CA THR A 544 -9.75 -11.86 -48.09
C THR A 544 -10.20 -13.13 -48.79
N ALA A 545 -11.35 -13.09 -49.47
CA ALA A 545 -11.89 -14.26 -50.16
C ALA A 545 -10.98 -14.78 -51.30
N SER A 546 -10.25 -13.87 -51.94
CA SER A 546 -9.24 -14.18 -52.95
C SER A 546 -7.92 -13.48 -52.60
N PRO A 547 -6.76 -14.05 -52.97
CA PRO A 547 -5.48 -13.38 -52.80
C PRO A 547 -5.41 -12.09 -53.60
N ILE A 548 -5.24 -10.96 -52.92
CA ILE A 548 -5.14 -9.63 -53.53
C ILE A 548 -3.79 -8.97 -53.22
N ASN A 549 -3.43 -7.98 -54.03
CA ASN A 549 -2.29 -7.11 -53.78
C ASN A 549 -2.82 -5.72 -53.40
N TYR A 550 -2.47 -5.24 -52.22
CA TYR A 550 -2.73 -3.85 -51.84
C TYR A 550 -1.60 -2.97 -52.35
N GLY A 551 -1.84 -2.21 -53.43
CA GLY A 551 -0.85 -1.35 -54.06
C GLY A 551 -0.73 0.06 -53.46
N ALA A 552 -1.65 0.47 -52.58
CA ALA A 552 -1.64 1.80 -51.98
C ALA A 552 -2.12 1.80 -50.52
N ALA A 553 -1.52 2.67 -49.70
CA ALA A 553 -1.92 2.92 -48.32
C ALA A 553 -1.92 4.41 -47.97
N LYS A 554 -2.78 4.80 -47.04
CA LYS A 554 -2.82 6.12 -46.42
C LYS A 554 -3.10 5.96 -44.94
N ILE A 555 -2.35 6.68 -44.13
CA ILE A 555 -2.47 6.67 -42.67
C ILE A 555 -2.86 8.09 -42.29
N ASP A 556 -4.02 8.23 -41.65
CA ASP A 556 -4.49 9.50 -41.13
C ASP A 556 -3.84 9.70 -39.75
N ALA A 557 -2.76 10.48 -39.72
CA ALA A 557 -1.96 10.75 -38.53
C ALA A 557 -1.67 12.25 -38.38
N ASP A 558 -1.54 12.68 -37.13
CA ASP A 558 -1.33 14.06 -36.74
C ASP A 558 0.10 14.26 -36.23
N PHE A 559 0.94 14.85 -37.07
CA PHE A 559 2.38 15.07 -36.84
C PHE A 559 2.69 16.43 -36.21
N GLU A 560 1.67 17.23 -35.88
CA GLU A 560 1.87 18.53 -35.25
C GLU A 560 2.04 18.35 -33.73
N MET A 561 3.04 19.05 -33.17
CA MET A 561 3.21 19.16 -31.72
C MET A 561 2.58 20.44 -31.22
N THR A 562 1.87 20.36 -30.10
CA THR A 562 1.40 21.57 -29.42
C THR A 562 2.57 22.35 -28.83
N GLU A 563 2.39 23.66 -28.59
CA GLU A 563 3.40 24.51 -27.93
C GLU A 563 3.79 23.97 -26.55
N ALA A 564 2.85 23.37 -25.84
CA ALA A 564 3.09 22.75 -24.53
C ALA A 564 3.98 21.49 -24.65
N GLU A 565 3.76 20.66 -25.67
CA GLU A 565 4.56 19.46 -25.91
C GLU A 565 5.98 19.80 -26.37
N SER A 566 6.16 20.82 -27.21
CA SER A 566 7.49 21.25 -27.64
C SER A 566 8.29 21.91 -26.51
N ALA A 567 7.65 22.77 -25.69
CA ALA A 567 8.27 23.32 -24.49
C ALA A 567 8.63 22.22 -23.48
N GLY A 568 7.75 21.24 -23.30
CA GLY A 568 8.01 20.08 -22.43
C GLY A 568 9.19 19.23 -22.92
N ALA A 569 9.23 18.90 -24.21
CA ALA A 569 10.32 18.12 -24.81
C ALA A 569 11.67 18.83 -24.68
N GLN A 570 11.71 20.15 -24.91
CA GLN A 570 12.91 20.96 -24.72
C GLN A 570 13.37 20.97 -23.25
N ALA A 571 12.44 21.07 -22.31
CA ALA A 571 12.75 21.04 -20.88
C ALA A 571 13.30 19.68 -20.44
N ALA A 572 12.69 18.58 -20.90
CA ALA A 572 13.17 17.23 -20.63
C ALA A 572 14.57 16.98 -21.22
N TYR A 573 14.79 17.43 -22.47
CA TYR A 573 16.10 17.37 -23.13
C TYR A 573 17.19 18.12 -22.35
N ALA A 574 16.90 19.36 -21.94
CA ALA A 574 17.83 20.17 -21.17
C ALA A 574 18.13 19.56 -19.79
N ALA A 575 17.13 18.98 -19.12
CA ALA A 575 17.29 18.31 -17.83
C ALA A 575 18.15 17.04 -17.94
N ALA A 576 17.97 16.24 -19.00
CA ALA A 576 18.81 15.07 -19.27
C ALA A 576 20.27 15.46 -19.48
N ILE A 577 20.54 16.49 -20.31
CA ILE A 577 21.90 17.02 -20.51
C ILE A 577 22.51 17.51 -19.20
N ALA A 578 21.77 18.28 -18.41
CA ALA A 578 22.26 18.79 -17.13
C ALA A 578 22.61 17.66 -16.16
N THR A 579 21.79 16.59 -16.14
CA THR A 579 22.03 15.39 -15.33
C THR A 579 23.29 14.67 -15.81
N ASN A 580 23.42 14.39 -17.11
CA ASN A 580 24.59 13.74 -17.69
C ASN A 580 25.87 14.54 -17.42
N GLN A 581 25.80 15.86 -17.52
CA GLN A 581 26.93 16.74 -17.22
C GLN A 581 27.32 16.72 -15.74
N ALA A 582 26.36 16.58 -14.82
CA ALA A 582 26.64 16.40 -13.40
C ALA A 582 27.36 15.07 -13.14
N TRP A 583 26.89 13.96 -13.74
CA TRP A 583 27.53 12.64 -13.66
C TRP A 583 28.95 12.63 -14.20
N ILE A 584 29.17 13.27 -15.36
CA ILE A 584 30.50 13.46 -15.96
C ILE A 584 31.42 14.23 -15.00
N THR A 585 30.91 15.29 -14.38
CA THR A 585 31.71 16.17 -13.49
C THR A 585 32.18 15.44 -12.23
N ILE A 586 31.36 14.54 -11.69
CA ILE A 586 31.70 13.73 -10.50
C ILE A 586 32.38 12.40 -10.84
N ALA A 587 32.57 12.10 -12.14
CA ALA A 587 33.15 10.85 -12.64
C ALA A 587 32.48 9.58 -12.08
N ALA A 588 31.16 9.62 -11.88
CA ALA A 588 30.38 8.48 -11.36
C ALA A 588 29.54 7.81 -12.47
N MET A 589 30.10 7.72 -13.67
CA MET A 589 29.38 7.26 -14.86
C MET A 589 29.20 5.73 -14.87
N ASP A 590 29.88 5.02 -13.98
CA ASP A 590 29.94 3.55 -13.90
C ASP A 590 30.28 2.90 -15.27
N ASP A 591 31.14 3.57 -16.05
CA ASP A 591 31.54 3.19 -17.42
C ASP A 591 32.88 2.43 -17.47
N GLY A 592 33.48 2.17 -16.30
CA GLY A 592 34.78 1.51 -16.15
C GLY A 592 34.71 -0.02 -16.10
N LEU A 593 35.68 -0.69 -16.73
CA LEU A 593 35.87 -2.17 -16.62
C LEU A 593 36.16 -2.67 -15.18
N ALA A 594 36.45 -1.76 -14.25
CA ALA A 594 36.80 -2.05 -12.85
C ALA A 594 35.86 -1.38 -11.83
N ASP A 595 34.67 -0.93 -12.26
CA ASP A 595 33.66 -0.37 -11.36
C ASP A 595 33.05 -1.42 -10.41
N PRO A 596 32.46 -1.00 -9.27
CA PRO A 596 31.94 -1.92 -8.26
C PRO A 596 30.71 -2.72 -8.73
N SER A 597 30.13 -2.38 -9.88
CA SER A 597 28.86 -2.89 -10.42
C SER A 597 29.05 -3.79 -11.66
N LEU A 598 29.95 -4.77 -11.60
CA LEU A 598 30.17 -5.75 -12.69
C LEU A 598 28.91 -6.63 -12.90
N GLY A 599 28.34 -6.60 -14.11
CA GLY A 599 27.16 -7.39 -14.49
C GLY A 599 25.80 -6.75 -14.20
N VAL A 600 25.77 -5.47 -13.77
CA VAL A 600 24.52 -4.71 -13.62
C VAL A 600 24.08 -4.08 -14.95
N ARG A 601 25.02 -3.76 -15.85
CA ARG A 601 24.76 -3.14 -17.15
C ARG A 601 25.35 -3.96 -18.31
N GLU A 602 24.84 -3.72 -19.51
CA GLU A 602 25.37 -4.29 -20.75
C GLU A 602 26.80 -3.77 -21.01
N ILE A 603 27.61 -4.53 -21.74
CA ILE A 603 28.98 -4.12 -22.09
C ILE A 603 28.91 -2.84 -22.92
N GLY A 604 29.41 -1.73 -22.36
CA GLY A 604 29.36 -0.39 -22.97
C GLY A 604 28.18 0.49 -22.55
N GLY A 605 27.37 0.07 -21.56
CA GLY A 605 26.35 0.92 -20.92
C GLY A 605 26.90 1.70 -19.70
N ASP A 606 26.14 2.70 -19.24
CA ASP A 606 26.52 3.63 -18.17
C ASP A 606 25.30 4.05 -17.29
N GLU A 607 25.54 4.89 -16.27
CA GLU A 607 24.51 5.52 -15.41
C GLU A 607 23.82 6.75 -16.02
N MET A 608 24.20 7.18 -17.24
CA MET A 608 23.65 8.38 -17.83
C MET A 608 22.22 8.13 -18.34
N PRO A 609 21.23 8.97 -17.96
CA PRO A 609 19.92 8.89 -18.59
C PRO A 609 19.99 9.13 -20.10
N GLU A 610 19.16 8.38 -20.82
CA GLU A 610 18.95 8.55 -22.26
C GLU A 610 18.38 9.95 -22.55
N ILE A 611 18.93 10.62 -23.57
CA ILE A 611 18.49 11.94 -23.97
C ILE A 611 17.21 11.79 -24.81
N PRO A 612 16.05 12.30 -24.34
CA PRO A 612 14.81 12.15 -25.09
C PRO A 612 14.86 12.94 -26.40
N PRO A 613 14.18 12.49 -27.47
CA PRO A 613 14.15 13.22 -28.73
C PRO A 613 13.37 14.55 -28.58
N LEU A 614 13.85 15.58 -29.29
CA LEU A 614 13.23 16.92 -29.31
C LEU A 614 11.93 16.98 -30.13
N ALA A 615 11.65 15.96 -30.94
CA ALA A 615 10.48 15.88 -31.80
C ALA A 615 9.70 14.58 -31.53
N ILE A 616 8.38 14.70 -31.55
CA ILE A 616 7.41 13.64 -31.33
C ILE A 616 6.65 13.39 -32.64
N ASP A 617 7.37 13.14 -33.73
CA ASP A 617 6.84 13.07 -35.10
C ASP A 617 7.11 11.71 -35.79
N SER A 618 7.52 10.70 -35.02
CA SER A 618 7.91 9.40 -35.57
C SER A 618 6.72 8.44 -35.68
N LEU A 619 6.44 7.99 -36.91
CA LEU A 619 5.47 6.93 -37.17
C LEU A 619 6.02 5.96 -38.21
N GLN A 620 6.21 4.71 -37.82
CA GLN A 620 6.54 3.61 -38.71
C GLN A 620 5.29 2.82 -39.05
N PHE A 621 5.09 2.58 -40.34
CA PHE A 621 4.10 1.66 -40.87
C PHE A 621 4.80 0.39 -41.35
N GLN A 622 4.27 -0.77 -40.97
CA GLN A 622 4.70 -2.05 -41.52
C GLN A 622 3.51 -2.85 -42.07
N LEU A 623 3.70 -3.43 -43.24
CA LEU A 623 2.75 -4.36 -43.84
C LEU A 623 3.29 -5.78 -43.71
N TRP A 624 2.46 -6.65 -43.14
CA TRP A 624 2.75 -8.06 -42.96
C TRP A 624 1.80 -8.89 -43.79
N SER A 625 2.35 -9.92 -44.46
CA SER A 625 1.56 -10.93 -45.17
C SER A 625 2.20 -12.30 -45.00
N ASP A 626 1.37 -13.33 -44.85
CA ASP A 626 1.75 -14.72 -44.60
C ASP A 626 2.70 -14.89 -43.40
N GLY A 627 2.55 -14.04 -42.39
CA GLY A 627 3.41 -14.03 -41.20
C GLY A 627 4.81 -13.44 -41.42
N ALA A 628 5.09 -12.85 -42.59
CA ALA A 628 6.35 -12.18 -42.91
C ALA A 628 6.14 -10.68 -43.20
N MET A 629 7.10 -9.86 -42.78
CA MET A 629 7.12 -8.44 -43.13
C MET A 629 7.38 -8.27 -44.64
N LYS A 630 6.50 -7.56 -45.34
CA LYS A 630 6.63 -7.27 -46.77
C LYS A 630 7.08 -5.85 -47.06
N PHE A 631 6.72 -4.93 -46.18
CA PHE A 631 7.04 -3.51 -46.36
C PHE A 631 7.18 -2.82 -45.01
N THR A 632 8.12 -1.88 -44.94
CA THR A 632 8.28 -0.96 -43.82
C THR A 632 8.56 0.42 -44.35
N LYS A 633 7.95 1.44 -43.75
CA LYS A 633 8.17 2.84 -44.11
C LYS A 633 7.99 3.76 -42.91
N GLN A 634 8.95 4.66 -42.73
CA GLN A 634 8.82 5.81 -41.84
C GLN A 634 7.98 6.90 -42.51
N LEU A 635 6.97 7.37 -41.80
CA LEU A 635 6.02 8.40 -42.23
C LEU A 635 6.35 9.71 -41.53
N LYS A 636 6.30 10.79 -42.29
CA LYS A 636 6.48 12.18 -41.81
C LYS A 636 5.29 13.07 -42.15
N ASN A 637 4.26 12.50 -42.77
CA ASN A 637 3.05 13.18 -43.20
C ASN A 637 1.95 12.16 -43.51
N ALA A 638 0.71 12.64 -43.60
CA ALA A 638 -0.48 11.83 -43.92
C ALA A 638 -0.71 11.60 -45.44
N ARG A 639 0.30 11.81 -46.30
CA ARG A 639 0.13 11.60 -47.75
C ARG A 639 0.10 10.10 -48.06
N ALA A 640 -0.75 9.73 -49.02
CA ALA A 640 -0.82 8.36 -49.51
C ALA A 640 0.52 7.93 -50.15
N PHE A 641 0.86 6.66 -50.02
CA PHE A 641 2.06 6.08 -50.61
C PHE A 641 1.79 4.73 -51.27
N ARG A 642 2.68 4.34 -52.20
CA ARG A 642 2.60 3.06 -52.89
C ARG A 642 3.21 1.96 -52.05
N LEU A 643 2.56 0.81 -52.06
CA LEU A 643 3.04 -0.45 -51.49
C LEU A 643 3.73 -1.29 -52.59
N PRO A 644 4.60 -2.24 -52.22
CA PRO A 644 5.35 -3.04 -53.20
C PRO A 644 4.42 -3.91 -54.07
N GLY A 645 4.76 -4.07 -55.34
CA GLY A 645 4.09 -5.04 -56.20
C GLY A 645 4.57 -6.46 -55.95
N GLY A 646 4.03 -7.43 -56.70
CA GLY A 646 4.62 -8.77 -56.80
C GLY A 646 4.29 -9.75 -55.66
N TYR A 647 3.42 -9.37 -54.74
CA TYR A 647 2.80 -10.31 -53.79
C TYR A 647 1.29 -10.41 -54.02
N LYS A 648 0.71 -11.57 -53.77
CA LYS A 648 -0.74 -11.73 -53.60
C LYS A 648 -0.93 -12.46 -52.29
N ALA A 649 -1.63 -11.85 -51.36
CA ALA A 649 -1.87 -12.45 -50.05
C ALA A 649 -3.38 -12.54 -49.82
N ASP A 650 -3.81 -13.67 -49.26
CA ASP A 650 -5.16 -13.84 -48.73
C ASP A 650 -5.24 -13.36 -47.27
N ASN A 651 -4.09 -13.00 -46.67
CA ASN A 651 -3.99 -12.51 -45.31
C ASN A 651 -3.07 -11.31 -45.18
N VAL A 652 -3.57 -10.26 -44.52
CA VAL A 652 -2.86 -9.01 -44.32
C VAL A 652 -2.97 -8.55 -42.88
N GLU A 653 -1.86 -8.06 -42.35
CA GLU A 653 -1.74 -7.47 -41.03
C GLU A 653 -1.02 -6.12 -41.14
N VAL A 654 -1.43 -5.15 -40.34
CA VAL A 654 -0.82 -3.83 -40.26
C VAL A 654 -0.19 -3.67 -38.89
N VAL A 655 1.06 -3.19 -38.85
CA VAL A 655 1.72 -2.76 -37.62
C VAL A 655 2.00 -1.26 -37.72
N LEU A 656 1.62 -0.54 -36.67
CA LEU A 656 1.93 0.86 -36.46
C LEU A 656 2.80 0.99 -35.22
N SER A 657 3.96 1.62 -35.34
CA SER A 657 4.80 1.93 -34.19
C SER A 657 5.27 3.38 -34.23
N GLY A 658 5.24 4.07 -33.10
CA GLY A 658 5.64 5.48 -33.05
C GLY A 658 5.07 6.23 -31.87
N ASN A 659 5.12 7.55 -31.95
CA ASN A 659 4.68 8.47 -30.89
C ASN A 659 3.68 9.53 -31.40
N VAL A 660 3.02 9.26 -32.52
CA VAL A 660 2.11 10.19 -33.22
C VAL A 660 0.67 9.72 -33.09
N LYS A 661 -0.29 10.63 -32.97
CA LYS A 661 -1.73 10.27 -32.95
C LYS A 661 -2.17 9.75 -34.33
N VAL A 662 -2.84 8.61 -34.37
CA VAL A 662 -3.39 8.00 -35.60
C VAL A 662 -4.90 7.81 -35.45
N THR A 663 -5.67 8.28 -36.43
CA THR A 663 -7.15 8.19 -36.44
C THR A 663 -7.66 7.09 -37.37
N GLY A 664 -6.85 6.67 -38.35
CA GLY A 664 -7.21 5.53 -39.19
C GLY A 664 -6.14 5.11 -40.19
N VAL A 665 -6.31 3.91 -40.72
CA VAL A 665 -5.48 3.34 -41.80
C VAL A 665 -6.39 2.92 -42.93
N VAL A 666 -6.07 3.33 -44.16
CA VAL A 666 -6.78 2.95 -45.38
C VAL A 666 -5.82 2.21 -46.31
N LEU A 667 -6.23 1.03 -46.75
CA LEU A 667 -5.51 0.19 -47.70
C LEU A 667 -6.39 -0.05 -48.93
N ALA A 668 -5.81 0.07 -50.13
CA ALA A 668 -6.49 -0.16 -51.39
C ALA A 668 -5.59 -0.86 -52.41
N GLU A 669 -6.20 -1.58 -53.36
CA GLU A 669 -5.48 -2.21 -54.48
C GLU A 669 -4.73 -1.18 -55.35
N THR A 670 -5.29 0.01 -55.52
CA THR A 670 -4.72 1.06 -56.38
C THR A 670 -4.84 2.43 -55.72
N MET A 671 -4.01 3.39 -56.18
CA MET A 671 -4.08 4.79 -55.74
C MET A 671 -5.42 5.45 -56.07
N ASP A 672 -6.07 5.07 -57.17
CA ASP A 672 -7.39 5.61 -57.53
C ASP A 672 -8.49 4.99 -56.67
N GLY A 673 -8.36 3.70 -56.29
CA GLY A 673 -9.24 3.09 -55.30
C GLY A 673 -9.14 3.77 -53.93
N LEU A 674 -7.97 4.30 -53.59
CA LEU A 674 -7.77 5.05 -52.35
C LEU A 674 -8.40 6.45 -52.36
N LYS A 675 -8.67 7.04 -53.53
CA LYS A 675 -9.42 8.31 -53.63
C LYS A 675 -10.92 8.13 -53.43
N GLN A 676 -11.43 6.92 -53.64
CA GLN A 676 -12.84 6.58 -53.54
C GLN A 676 -13.26 6.09 -52.14
N ALA A 677 -12.28 5.82 -51.28
CA ALA A 677 -12.42 5.29 -49.93
C ALA A 677 -12.04 6.36 -48.89
#